data_AF-A0A1U9NID2-F1
#
_entry.id   AF-A0A1U9NID2-F1
#
_cell.length_a   1.000
_cell.length_b   1.000
_cell.length_c   1.000
_cell.angle_alpha   90.00
_cell.angle_beta   90.00
_cell.angle_gamma   90.00
#
_symmetry.space_group_name_H-M   'P 1'
#
loop_
_entity.id
_entity.type
_entity.pdbx_description
1 polymer ?
#
loop_
_entity_poly.entity_id
_entity_poly.type
_entity_poly.pdbx_seq_one_letter_code
_entity_poly.pdbx_strand_id
1 'polypeptide(L)'
;MKAITIRELAGAVGAVRTGFDEHSAAGGLGIATSPSAPRDDRQGESGRGEGDDILGKDKESLRDSFSMLGPPEADDKGVDGCSMLGPPEADGKKGDSAEGEKEKGNREPNCGAGGDAVAGSACGGDLFSGPRIKSGVTAGGRDDIGGRGDGVGGGGDKDSGLKEDGHSGSSGLRLPRRCAPRNDNGGWGAVGADSVRDKESLRDADSCWIPDQVRDDNLRDREIIGVSTDTRTLGAGECFFAIRGENFDGHAYVSAAVEKGAACVVVEDGACVSGCGVPCVVVEDTVRALGDLARWYREQLGAKVVAITGSAGKTTVRHILGHVLSQHFRCHQAKKSFNNHIGLPLTLLGADEDDEIIVCELGTNSPGEIEYLSRVAGPDAAVVNNVGEAHLEGFGTVENIAQEKTSIRAGLRDGGKLLINVDCAVLVSYCDEAGLSYVGFGTGASADVRASEVKTTGLAGELVVDDMVISVPLAGEANLYNALAAYAVARQFGVTADEFAKAMPGLESPEMRLDLQYAGRVTIINDCYNANPASMRNAVETLGHLVRGHDGRAVFICGHMAELGADADRLHAELGGTIGAAELDLLVGVGAHADVTVEAAARASENGLKTRIFPDVEVLCNNLQQIVRPDDIILVKGSRAAGLERAIDELVGLFG
;
A
#
# COMPACT_ATOMS: atom_id res chain seq x y z
N MET A 1 18.61 3.94 11.52
CA MET A 1 19.45 2.73 11.65
C MET A 1 20.64 3.02 12.54
N LYS A 2 20.97 2.11 13.47
CA LYS A 2 22.29 2.08 14.12
C LYS A 2 23.39 1.83 13.08
N ALA A 3 24.57 2.40 13.31
CA ALA A 3 25.79 1.95 12.65
C ALA A 3 26.02 0.44 12.93
N ILE A 4 26.28 -0.33 11.87
CA ILE A 4 26.73 -1.74 11.96
C ILE A 4 27.95 -1.94 11.07
N THR A 5 28.79 -2.92 11.38
CA THR A 5 29.95 -3.25 10.55
C THR A 5 29.56 -4.00 9.27
N ILE A 6 30.41 -3.90 8.24
CA ILE A 6 30.27 -4.73 7.02
C ILE A 6 30.38 -6.23 7.36
N ARG A 7 31.14 -6.59 8.40
CA ARG A 7 31.20 -7.95 8.96
C ARG A 7 29.83 -8.44 9.47
N GLU A 8 29.11 -7.61 10.23
CA GLU A 8 27.76 -7.93 10.72
C GLU A 8 26.74 -8.02 9.58
N LEU A 9 26.75 -7.06 8.65
CA LEU A 9 25.96 -7.12 7.40
C LEU A 9 26.14 -8.46 6.70
N ALA A 10 27.39 -8.84 6.42
CA ALA A 10 27.69 -10.00 5.60
C ALA A 10 27.44 -11.33 6.33
N GLY A 11 27.54 -11.34 7.66
CA GLY A 11 27.09 -12.44 8.51
C GLY A 11 25.55 -12.58 8.56
N ALA A 12 24.81 -11.47 8.57
CA ALA A 12 23.35 -11.47 8.58
C ALA A 12 22.74 -12.01 7.27
N VAL A 13 23.35 -11.69 6.12
CA VAL A 13 22.84 -12.07 4.78
C VAL A 13 23.38 -13.40 4.24
N GLY A 14 24.23 -14.11 5.00
CA GLY A 14 24.73 -15.44 4.61
C GLY A 14 25.54 -15.46 3.30
N ALA A 15 26.47 -14.51 3.13
CA ALA A 15 27.20 -14.27 1.88
C ALA A 15 27.88 -15.52 1.27
N VAL A 16 27.85 -15.61 -0.07
CA VAL A 16 28.29 -16.77 -0.85
C VAL A 16 29.79 -16.76 -1.09
N ARG A 17 30.44 -17.93 -0.98
CA ARG A 17 31.81 -18.15 -1.48
C ARG A 17 31.81 -18.30 -3.00
N THR A 18 32.16 -17.26 -3.75
CA THR A 18 32.46 -17.41 -5.18
C THR A 18 33.94 -17.68 -5.39
N GLY A 19 34.29 -18.87 -5.88
CA GLY A 19 35.67 -19.27 -6.08
C GLY A 19 36.29 -18.67 -7.34
N PHE A 20 37.26 -17.77 -7.17
CA PHE A 20 38.20 -17.39 -8.23
C PHE A 20 39.60 -17.87 -7.86
N ASP A 21 40.04 -18.97 -8.48
CA ASP A 21 41.41 -19.48 -8.34
C ASP A 21 42.42 -18.55 -9.05
N GLU A 22 43.25 -17.83 -8.29
CA GLU A 22 44.40 -17.08 -8.81
C GLU A 22 45.57 -18.02 -9.24
N HIS A 23 45.35 -18.96 -10.16
CA HIS A 23 46.40 -19.86 -10.66
C HIS A 23 46.42 -20.00 -12.19
N SER A 24 47.02 -19.03 -12.90
CA SER A 24 47.70 -19.24 -14.20
C SER A 24 48.44 -18.01 -14.79
N ALA A 25 49.21 -17.25 -14.00
CA ALA A 25 49.96 -16.09 -14.53
C ALA A 25 51.37 -15.83 -13.94
N ALA A 26 52.07 -16.84 -13.40
CA ALA A 26 53.51 -16.75 -13.10
C ALA A 26 54.16 -18.15 -12.99
N GLY A 27 55.40 -18.31 -13.49
CA GLY A 27 56.23 -19.48 -13.18
C GLY A 27 56.88 -20.21 -14.37
N GLY A 28 57.71 -19.52 -15.16
CA GLY A 28 58.69 -20.20 -16.03
C GLY A 28 60.00 -20.54 -15.28
N LEU A 29 60.74 -21.52 -15.82
CA LEU A 29 62.09 -22.04 -15.43
C LEU A 29 62.12 -23.23 -14.45
N GLY A 30 62.61 -24.39 -14.94
CA GLY A 30 62.85 -25.60 -14.13
C GLY A 30 63.23 -26.84 -14.94
N ILE A 31 64.47 -26.91 -15.43
CA ILE A 31 65.03 -27.99 -16.27
C ILE A 31 65.06 -29.36 -15.53
N ALA A 32 64.62 -30.46 -16.19
CA ALA A 32 65.25 -31.80 -16.06
C ALA A 32 64.76 -32.87 -17.08
N THR A 33 65.71 -33.34 -17.91
CA THR A 33 65.88 -34.73 -18.43
C THR A 33 64.73 -35.54 -19.07
N SER A 34 64.91 -35.86 -20.35
CA SER A 34 64.43 -37.09 -21.01
C SER A 34 65.29 -38.31 -20.59
N PRO A 35 64.85 -39.58 -20.78
CA PRO A 35 64.68 -40.25 -22.08
C PRO A 35 63.31 -41.00 -22.16
N SER A 36 62.88 -41.77 -23.18
CA SER A 36 63.50 -42.42 -24.34
C SER A 36 62.43 -42.76 -25.40
N ALA A 37 62.74 -42.67 -26.70
CA ALA A 37 61.95 -43.35 -27.76
C ALA A 37 62.36 -44.84 -27.86
N PRO A 38 61.60 -45.72 -28.54
CA PRO A 38 61.86 -45.90 -29.98
C PRO A 38 60.68 -46.39 -30.87
N ARG A 39 60.72 -46.00 -32.17
CA ARG A 39 60.25 -46.78 -33.37
C ARG A 39 58.75 -47.08 -33.49
N ASP A 40 58.13 -47.41 -34.64
CA ASP A 40 58.34 -47.29 -36.10
C ASP A 40 56.90 -47.44 -36.72
N ASP A 41 56.52 -47.24 -37.99
CA ASP A 41 57.24 -47.17 -39.27
C ASP A 41 56.37 -46.50 -40.40
N ARG A 42 57.00 -46.19 -41.55
CA ARG A 42 56.52 -46.20 -42.97
C ARG A 42 55.09 -45.77 -43.43
N GLN A 43 55.00 -44.79 -44.34
CA GLN A 43 54.71 -44.88 -45.81
C GLN A 43 53.23 -45.11 -46.22
N GLY A 44 52.69 -44.57 -47.33
CA GLY A 44 53.26 -43.72 -48.39
C GLY A 44 52.22 -43.39 -49.49
N GLU A 45 52.57 -42.43 -50.35
CA GLU A 45 51.79 -41.81 -51.45
C GLU A 45 51.28 -42.84 -52.52
N SER A 46 50.28 -42.61 -53.38
CA SER A 46 50.26 -41.59 -54.47
C SER A 46 49.10 -41.83 -55.50
N GLY A 47 48.82 -40.85 -56.37
CA GLY A 47 47.97 -40.94 -57.60
C GLY A 47 46.70 -40.06 -57.56
N ARG A 48 46.54 -38.95 -58.30
CA ARG A 48 46.50 -38.68 -59.78
C ARG A 48 45.40 -39.47 -60.51
N GLY A 49 44.48 -38.87 -61.28
CA GLY A 49 44.19 -37.45 -61.60
C GLY A 49 43.08 -37.31 -62.68
N GLU A 50 42.70 -36.06 -63.03
CA GLU A 50 41.84 -35.63 -64.17
C GLU A 50 40.36 -36.13 -64.18
N GLY A 51 39.32 -35.36 -64.59
CA GLY A 51 39.22 -33.97 -65.06
C GLY A 51 37.74 -33.54 -65.29
N ASP A 52 37.56 -32.25 -65.64
CA ASP A 52 36.44 -31.59 -66.34
C ASP A 52 35.04 -31.29 -65.68
N ASP A 53 34.77 -29.97 -65.64
CA ASP A 53 33.59 -29.25 -66.19
C ASP A 53 32.31 -28.83 -65.40
N ILE A 54 32.19 -27.48 -65.27
CA ILE A 54 31.07 -26.61 -65.73
C ILE A 54 29.92 -26.13 -64.77
N LEU A 55 30.02 -24.82 -64.45
CA LEU A 55 29.04 -23.71 -64.32
C LEU A 55 27.85 -23.68 -63.31
N GLY A 56 27.74 -22.51 -62.64
CA GLY A 56 26.55 -21.98 -61.92
C GLY A 56 26.82 -21.64 -60.45
N LYS A 57 27.36 -20.48 -60.02
CA LYS A 57 26.94 -19.06 -60.17
C LYS A 57 25.49 -18.77 -59.71
N ASP A 58 25.20 -17.73 -58.94
CA ASP A 58 26.02 -16.77 -58.17
C ASP A 58 25.15 -16.04 -57.10
N LYS A 59 25.74 -15.11 -56.33
CA LYS A 59 25.10 -14.34 -55.24
C LYS A 59 24.18 -13.17 -55.67
N GLU A 60 23.47 -12.63 -54.67
CA GLU A 60 23.20 -11.19 -54.40
C GLU A 60 22.04 -10.42 -55.08
N SER A 61 21.68 -9.28 -54.43
CA SER A 61 20.90 -8.11 -54.96
C SER A 61 19.36 -8.27 -54.97
N LEU A 62 18.45 -7.27 -54.81
CA LEU A 62 18.43 -5.79 -54.54
C LEU A 62 17.10 -5.47 -53.78
N ARG A 63 16.99 -4.44 -52.92
CA ARG A 63 16.52 -3.05 -53.17
C ARG A 63 15.33 -2.83 -54.14
N ASP A 64 14.25 -2.27 -53.56
CA ASP A 64 13.22 -1.33 -54.05
C ASP A 64 12.99 -1.08 -55.55
N SER A 65 11.71 -1.12 -55.98
CA SER A 65 11.06 -0.08 -56.81
C SER A 65 9.54 -0.23 -57.01
N PHE A 66 8.81 0.89 -56.80
CA PHE A 66 7.56 1.33 -57.46
C PHE A 66 6.18 0.63 -57.31
N SER A 67 5.40 1.14 -56.34
CA SER A 67 4.07 1.80 -56.45
C SER A 67 2.86 1.24 -57.25
N MET A 68 1.67 1.47 -56.64
CA MET A 68 0.30 1.58 -57.19
C MET A 68 -0.53 0.30 -57.43
N LEU A 69 -1.54 0.05 -56.56
CA LEU A 69 -2.97 0.33 -56.82
C LEU A 69 -3.82 0.05 -55.55
N GLY A 70 -5.04 0.59 -55.49
CA GLY A 70 -5.83 0.75 -54.25
C GLY A 70 -6.73 -0.44 -53.82
N PRO A 71 -7.51 -0.25 -52.72
CA PRO A 71 -8.35 -1.29 -52.12
C PRO A 71 -9.66 -1.55 -52.88
N PRO A 72 -10.32 -2.71 -52.67
CA PRO A 72 -11.47 -3.14 -53.47
C PRO A 72 -12.80 -2.49 -53.08
N GLU A 73 -13.69 -2.39 -54.08
CA GLU A 73 -15.08 -1.94 -53.98
C GLU A 73 -15.97 -2.98 -53.27
N ALA A 74 -17.07 -2.53 -52.67
CA ALA A 74 -18.17 -3.36 -52.19
C ALA A 74 -19.49 -2.86 -52.79
N ASP A 75 -20.37 -3.79 -53.18
CA ASP A 75 -21.49 -3.54 -54.10
C ASP A 75 -22.57 -2.55 -53.60
N ASP A 76 -23.06 -1.75 -54.55
CA ASP A 76 -24.23 -0.86 -54.41
C ASP A 76 -25.55 -1.60 -54.66
N LYS A 77 -26.50 -1.46 -53.73
CA LYS A 77 -27.95 -1.40 -54.01
C LYS A 77 -28.63 -0.43 -53.05
N GLY A 78 -28.62 0.86 -53.38
CA GLY A 78 -29.30 1.90 -52.59
C GLY A 78 -30.83 1.91 -52.69
N VAL A 79 -31.44 2.94 -52.09
CA VAL A 79 -32.51 3.80 -52.68
C VAL A 79 -32.82 4.97 -51.73
N ASP A 80 -32.93 6.17 -52.31
CA ASP A 80 -33.54 7.45 -51.85
C ASP A 80 -33.08 8.20 -50.57
N GLY A 81 -32.51 9.40 -50.79
CA GLY A 81 -33.37 10.60 -50.71
C GLY A 81 -32.89 11.84 -49.93
N CYS A 82 -32.28 12.82 -50.63
CA CYS A 82 -32.21 14.28 -50.29
C CYS A 82 -31.54 14.73 -48.96
N SER A 83 -30.93 15.92 -48.85
CA SER A 83 -30.53 16.94 -49.83
C SER A 83 -29.48 17.88 -49.20
N MET A 84 -28.62 18.49 -50.03
CA MET A 84 -27.56 19.40 -49.56
C MET A 84 -28.09 20.73 -48.99
N LEU A 85 -27.32 21.39 -48.11
CA LEU A 85 -26.63 22.65 -48.42
C LEU A 85 -25.69 23.10 -47.28
N GLY A 86 -24.57 23.72 -47.66
CA GLY A 86 -23.50 24.20 -46.78
C GLY A 86 -23.64 25.67 -46.31
N PRO A 87 -22.56 26.27 -45.78
CA PRO A 87 -22.61 27.26 -44.69
C PRO A 87 -22.50 28.74 -45.18
N PRO A 88 -22.31 29.73 -44.29
CA PRO A 88 -20.93 30.07 -43.86
C PRO A 88 -20.75 30.61 -42.42
N GLU A 89 -19.48 30.76 -42.03
CA GLU A 89 -19.00 31.47 -40.85
C GLU A 89 -19.14 33.01 -40.97
N ALA A 90 -19.07 33.75 -39.85
CA ALA A 90 -18.75 35.18 -39.85
C ALA A 90 -18.15 35.67 -38.51
N ASP A 91 -17.00 36.33 -38.60
CA ASP A 91 -16.33 37.08 -37.53
C ASP A 91 -16.97 38.46 -37.26
N GLY A 92 -16.75 39.01 -36.05
CA GLY A 92 -16.30 40.41 -35.95
C GLY A 92 -17.21 41.52 -35.37
N LYS A 93 -17.01 41.80 -34.07
CA LYS A 93 -16.80 43.14 -33.45
C LYS A 93 -17.91 44.25 -33.41
N LYS A 94 -18.05 44.78 -32.18
CA LYS A 94 -18.34 46.18 -31.73
C LYS A 94 -19.77 46.74 -31.79
N GLY A 95 -20.17 47.39 -30.68
CA GLY A 95 -21.18 48.45 -30.65
C GLY A 95 -21.79 48.72 -29.25
N ASP A 96 -21.41 49.82 -28.60
CA ASP A 96 -22.11 50.36 -27.43
C ASP A 96 -23.49 50.92 -27.79
N SER A 97 -24.48 50.88 -26.89
CA SER A 97 -25.02 52.08 -26.19
C SER A 97 -26.44 51.91 -25.60
N ALA A 98 -26.53 52.13 -24.27
CA ALA A 98 -27.48 52.93 -23.48
C ALA A 98 -29.03 52.91 -23.66
N GLU A 99 -29.69 53.29 -22.55
CA GLU A 99 -31.12 53.65 -22.35
C GLU A 99 -32.17 52.50 -22.37
N GLY A 100 -33.18 52.46 -21.50
CA GLY A 100 -33.49 53.28 -20.31
C GLY A 100 -34.96 53.19 -19.84
N GLU A 101 -35.22 53.11 -18.53
CA GLU A 101 -36.52 53.35 -17.84
C GLU A 101 -37.69 52.35 -18.12
N LYS A 102 -38.80 52.22 -17.35
CA LYS A 102 -39.20 52.41 -15.91
C LYS A 102 -40.62 51.81 -15.75
N GLU A 103 -41.00 51.38 -14.52
CA GLU A 103 -42.36 51.35 -13.86
C GLU A 103 -42.42 50.15 -12.87
N LYS A 104 -42.73 50.27 -11.57
CA LYS A 104 -43.99 50.66 -10.86
C LYS A 104 -45.19 49.77 -11.24
N GLY A 105 -46.02 49.22 -10.34
CA GLY A 105 -46.07 49.24 -8.87
C GLY A 105 -47.53 49.28 -8.34
N ASN A 106 -47.81 48.65 -7.18
CA ASN A 106 -49.11 48.53 -6.44
C ASN A 106 -50.16 47.50 -6.97
N ARG A 107 -50.68 46.56 -6.15
CA ARG A 107 -51.69 46.64 -5.03
C ARG A 107 -53.13 46.86 -5.55
N GLU A 108 -54.23 46.33 -5.01
CA GLU A 108 -54.62 45.58 -3.78
C GLU A 108 -55.97 44.82 -4.14
N PRO A 109 -56.87 44.27 -3.27
CA PRO A 109 -57.03 44.37 -1.80
C PRO A 109 -57.33 43.04 -1.04
N ASN A 110 -57.71 43.20 0.22
CA ASN A 110 -57.79 42.26 1.35
C ASN A 110 -59.24 41.81 1.72
N CYS A 111 -59.39 40.73 2.50
CA CYS A 111 -60.49 40.33 3.45
C CYS A 111 -60.18 38.88 3.93
N GLY A 112 -59.89 38.53 5.19
CA GLY A 112 -60.71 38.58 6.42
C GLY A 112 -61.30 37.18 6.74
N ALA A 113 -61.47 36.66 7.96
CA ALA A 113 -61.08 37.06 9.33
C ALA A 113 -61.31 35.88 10.34
N GLY A 114 -60.70 35.93 11.52
CA GLY A 114 -60.98 35.05 12.69
C GLY A 114 -60.18 33.73 12.76
N GLY A 115 -59.75 33.20 13.92
CA GLY A 115 -59.76 33.74 15.28
C GLY A 115 -59.98 32.67 16.35
N ASP A 116 -58.97 32.39 17.20
CA ASP A 116 -59.11 32.15 18.65
C ASP A 116 -57.74 31.84 19.32
N ALA A 117 -57.64 32.15 20.61
CA ALA A 117 -56.47 31.91 21.49
C ALA A 117 -56.82 30.82 22.54
N VAL A 118 -55.93 30.26 23.39
CA VAL A 118 -55.20 30.90 24.50
C VAL A 118 -54.16 29.93 25.14
N ALA A 119 -52.96 30.44 25.46
CA ALA A 119 -51.94 30.02 26.46
C ALA A 119 -51.36 28.58 26.52
N GLY A 120 -50.09 28.36 26.92
CA GLY A 120 -49.01 29.30 27.25
C GLY A 120 -47.78 28.67 27.95
N SER A 121 -46.67 29.43 28.05
CA SER A 121 -45.31 29.09 28.60
C SER A 121 -44.44 28.19 27.69
N ALA A 122 -43.25 28.56 27.15
CA ALA A 122 -42.08 29.33 27.62
C ALA A 122 -41.28 28.59 28.71
N CYS A 123 -39.94 28.43 28.68
CA CYS A 123 -38.80 28.97 27.87
C CYS A 123 -37.92 27.79 27.35
N GLY A 124 -36.97 27.83 26.40
CA GLY A 124 -35.99 28.83 25.92
C GLY A 124 -34.54 28.36 26.27
N GLY A 125 -33.51 28.32 25.41
CA GLY A 125 -33.43 28.62 23.97
C GLY A 125 -31.99 28.39 23.40
N ASP A 126 -31.86 28.54 22.08
CA ASP A 126 -30.71 29.03 21.28
C ASP A 126 -29.31 28.35 21.40
N LEU A 127 -28.86 27.60 20.38
CA LEU A 127 -28.11 28.03 19.18
C LEU A 127 -26.60 28.24 19.41
N PHE A 128 -25.79 27.28 18.93
CA PHE A 128 -24.34 27.46 18.75
C PHE A 128 -24.01 27.77 17.28
N SER A 129 -23.47 28.97 17.03
CA SER A 129 -22.93 29.39 15.74
C SER A 129 -21.49 28.88 15.54
N GLY A 130 -21.22 28.21 14.43
CA GLY A 130 -19.86 27.80 14.07
C GLY A 130 -18.93 28.99 13.73
N PRO A 131 -17.61 28.88 13.96
CA PRO A 131 -16.68 29.99 13.75
C PRO A 131 -16.28 30.14 12.28
N ARG A 132 -16.37 31.36 11.75
CA ARG A 132 -15.71 31.75 10.49
C ARG A 132 -14.26 32.13 10.76
N ILE A 133 -13.31 31.39 10.19
CA ILE A 133 -11.89 31.78 10.20
C ILE A 133 -11.69 32.94 9.21
N LYS A 134 -11.02 34.01 9.66
CA LYS A 134 -10.47 35.05 8.79
C LYS A 134 -8.95 35.03 8.85
N SER A 135 -8.33 35.22 7.69
CA SER A 135 -6.88 35.35 7.53
C SER A 135 -6.33 36.60 8.22
N GLY A 136 -5.12 36.48 8.77
CA GLY A 136 -4.41 37.58 9.43
C GLY A 136 -2.92 37.30 9.52
N VAL A 137 -2.15 37.78 8.55
CA VAL A 137 -0.68 37.73 8.56
C VAL A 137 -0.14 38.82 9.48
N THR A 138 0.69 38.46 10.46
CA THR A 138 1.75 39.33 11.01
C THR A 138 2.94 38.47 11.44
N ALA A 139 4.14 39.05 11.41
CA ALA A 139 5.40 38.36 11.68
C ALA A 139 6.19 39.03 12.80
N GLY A 140 7.04 38.24 13.48
CA GLY A 140 8.22 38.72 14.19
C GLY A 140 8.16 38.68 15.72
N GLY A 141 9.24 38.19 16.33
CA GLY A 141 9.50 38.30 17.78
C GLY A 141 10.12 37.03 18.37
N ARG A 142 11.43 37.03 18.59
CA ARG A 142 12.09 36.10 19.54
C ARG A 142 11.90 36.65 20.96
N ASP A 143 11.98 35.79 21.96
CA ASP A 143 12.95 35.95 23.06
C ASP A 143 13.03 34.67 23.92
N ASP A 144 14.22 34.40 24.45
CA ASP A 144 14.53 33.29 25.36
C ASP A 144 14.11 33.60 26.81
N ILE A 145 14.00 32.56 27.65
CA ILE A 145 14.71 32.40 28.95
C ILE A 145 14.01 31.33 29.81
N GLY A 146 14.79 30.32 30.23
CA GLY A 146 14.30 29.17 31.02
C GLY A 146 14.06 29.42 32.52
N GLY A 147 13.74 28.33 33.24
CA GLY A 147 13.62 28.33 34.70
C GLY A 147 13.26 26.96 35.26
N ARG A 148 14.06 26.43 36.19
CA ARG A 148 13.83 25.14 36.89
C ARG A 148 12.78 25.28 37.99
N GLY A 149 12.17 24.17 38.39
CA GLY A 149 11.39 24.08 39.64
C GLY A 149 11.21 22.64 40.10
N ASP A 150 11.98 22.21 41.10
CA ASP A 150 11.81 20.93 41.79
C ASP A 150 10.53 20.90 42.65
N GLY A 151 9.92 19.72 42.82
CA GLY A 151 8.67 19.56 43.58
C GLY A 151 8.47 18.16 44.17
N VAL A 152 9.22 17.83 45.21
CA VAL A 152 9.08 16.57 45.97
C VAL A 152 7.78 16.58 46.78
N GLY A 153 6.99 15.50 46.71
CA GLY A 153 5.83 15.26 47.58
C GLY A 153 5.54 13.77 47.69
N GLY A 154 5.95 13.14 48.80
CA GLY A 154 5.69 11.72 49.05
C GLY A 154 4.67 11.47 50.16
N GLY A 155 4.21 10.22 50.27
CA GLY A 155 3.60 9.67 51.48
C GLY A 155 2.27 8.96 51.27
N GLY A 156 2.14 7.76 51.85
CA GLY A 156 0.85 7.18 52.21
C GLY A 156 0.66 5.71 51.83
N ASP A 157 1.14 4.80 52.66
CA ASP A 157 0.62 3.43 52.72
C ASP A 157 -0.90 3.42 52.93
N LYS A 158 -1.59 2.41 52.39
CA LYS A 158 -2.62 1.69 53.16
C LYS A 158 -2.92 0.29 52.62
N ASP A 159 -2.45 -0.66 53.42
CA ASP A 159 -2.84 -2.06 53.44
C ASP A 159 -4.28 -2.23 53.95
N SER A 160 -5.09 -3.09 53.31
CA SER A 160 -6.27 -3.73 53.93
C SER A 160 -6.84 -4.84 53.03
N GLY A 161 -6.64 -6.11 53.41
CA GLY A 161 -7.33 -7.25 52.82
C GLY A 161 -8.48 -7.79 53.69
N LEU A 162 -9.51 -8.34 53.05
CA LEU A 162 -10.51 -9.30 53.56
C LEU A 162 -10.84 -10.23 52.38
N LYS A 163 -10.76 -11.57 52.44
CA LYS A 163 -11.57 -12.54 53.23
C LYS A 163 -13.09 -12.41 53.00
N GLU A 164 -13.87 -13.47 52.82
CA GLU A 164 -13.66 -14.89 52.45
C GLU A 164 -15.07 -15.47 52.11
N ASP A 165 -15.22 -16.80 51.94
CA ASP A 165 -16.48 -17.55 51.75
C ASP A 165 -17.20 -17.41 50.37
N GLY A 166 -17.75 -18.47 49.76
CA GLY A 166 -17.75 -19.90 50.10
C GLY A 166 -19.11 -20.57 49.81
N HIS A 167 -19.09 -21.84 49.36
CA HIS A 167 -20.24 -22.72 49.05
C HIS A 167 -20.95 -22.47 47.70
N SER A 168 -21.53 -23.46 47.00
CA SER A 168 -21.36 -24.94 46.98
C SER A 168 -22.21 -25.52 45.83
N GLY A 169 -21.79 -26.59 45.16
CA GLY A 169 -22.65 -27.24 44.15
C GLY A 169 -22.02 -28.44 43.45
N SER A 170 -22.30 -29.65 43.92
CA SER A 170 -21.69 -30.90 43.43
C SER A 170 -22.63 -31.73 42.54
N SER A 171 -22.19 -32.06 41.32
CA SER A 171 -22.54 -33.28 40.57
C SER A 171 -21.63 -33.37 39.32
N GLY A 172 -21.20 -34.52 38.82
CA GLY A 172 -21.43 -35.89 39.26
C GLY A 172 -21.60 -36.85 38.06
N LEU A 173 -20.58 -37.70 37.84
CA LEU A 173 -20.56 -38.95 37.03
C LEU A 173 -20.18 -38.95 35.52
N ARG A 174 -19.25 -39.87 35.25
CA ARG A 174 -19.07 -40.77 34.07
C ARG A 174 -18.43 -40.25 32.77
N LEU A 175 -17.11 -40.46 32.73
CA LEU A 175 -16.32 -40.75 31.53
C LEU A 175 -16.87 -41.97 30.75
N PRO A 176 -16.84 -41.94 29.40
CA PRO A 176 -16.72 -43.12 28.57
C PRO A 176 -15.37 -43.18 27.83
N ARG A 177 -14.58 -44.19 28.22
CA ARG A 177 -13.73 -45.08 27.38
C ARG A 177 -13.10 -44.53 26.08
N ARG A 178 -11.77 -44.63 26.05
CA ARG A 178 -10.94 -44.66 24.82
C ARG A 178 -11.52 -45.60 23.76
N CYS A 179 -11.63 -45.10 22.53
CA CYS A 179 -11.62 -45.90 21.31
C CYS A 179 -10.44 -45.45 20.45
N ALA A 180 -9.70 -46.39 19.89
CA ALA A 180 -8.64 -46.13 18.92
C ALA A 180 -9.05 -46.71 17.56
N PRO A 181 -8.91 -45.95 16.46
CA PRO A 181 -8.63 -46.47 15.13
C PRO A 181 -7.10 -46.43 14.91
N ARG A 182 -6.43 -47.56 14.66
CA ARG A 182 -6.23 -48.18 13.34
C ARG A 182 -5.37 -47.32 12.40
N ASN A 183 -4.15 -47.79 12.15
CA ASN A 183 -3.31 -47.35 11.05
C ASN A 183 -4.00 -47.69 9.72
N ASP A 184 -4.10 -46.71 8.82
CA ASP A 184 -4.19 -46.95 7.38
C ASP A 184 -3.07 -46.13 6.71
N ASN A 185 -2.17 -46.81 6.01
CA ASN A 185 -1.09 -46.18 5.25
C ASN A 185 -1.63 -45.70 3.90
N GLY A 186 -1.60 -44.39 3.65
CA GLY A 186 -1.91 -43.78 2.36
C GLY A 186 -1.20 -42.44 2.23
N GLY A 187 0.04 -42.46 1.74
CA GLY A 187 0.93 -41.30 1.81
C GLY A 187 0.73 -40.26 0.70
N TRP A 188 0.84 -38.99 1.08
CA TRP A 188 1.34 -37.90 0.25
C TRP A 188 2.48 -37.22 1.03
N GLY A 189 3.56 -36.86 0.35
CA GLY A 189 4.87 -36.65 0.98
C GLY A 189 4.99 -35.36 1.81
N ALA A 190 5.28 -35.50 3.10
CA ALA A 190 5.82 -34.41 3.91
C ALA A 190 7.34 -34.30 3.69
N VAL A 191 7.84 -33.09 3.45
CA VAL A 191 9.29 -32.82 3.33
C VAL A 191 9.75 -31.98 4.52
N GLY A 192 10.35 -32.67 5.50
CA GLY A 192 11.33 -32.15 6.46
C GLY A 192 11.11 -30.79 7.11
N ALA A 193 10.39 -30.77 8.23
CA ALA A 193 10.69 -29.83 9.30
C ALA A 193 11.64 -30.51 10.30
N ASP A 194 12.90 -30.07 10.38
CA ASP A 194 13.76 -30.29 11.56
C ASP A 194 15.05 -29.46 11.51
N SER A 195 15.18 -28.52 12.45
CA SER A 195 16.38 -28.36 13.30
C SER A 195 16.24 -27.11 14.16
N VAL A 196 15.98 -27.33 15.45
CA VAL A 196 16.23 -26.33 16.49
C VAL A 196 17.73 -26.02 16.50
N ARG A 197 18.13 -24.77 16.25
CA ARG A 197 19.53 -24.36 16.39
C ARG A 197 19.82 -23.96 17.82
N ASP A 198 20.74 -24.69 18.45
CA ASP A 198 21.25 -24.39 19.79
C ASP A 198 21.96 -23.03 19.85
N LYS A 199 21.92 -22.40 21.03
CA LYS A 199 22.50 -21.07 21.31
C LYS A 199 24.04 -21.02 21.35
N GLU A 200 24.74 -21.95 20.71
CA GLU A 200 26.22 -22.02 20.69
C GLU A 200 26.85 -21.79 19.29
N SER A 201 26.07 -21.62 18.22
CA SER A 201 26.62 -21.49 16.84
C SER A 201 27.12 -20.09 16.45
N LEU A 202 27.31 -19.16 17.39
CA LEU A 202 27.81 -17.79 17.14
C LEU A 202 29.34 -17.70 17.00
N ARG A 203 30.05 -18.82 16.76
CA ARG A 203 31.51 -18.87 16.70
C ARG A 203 32.14 -18.93 15.30
N ASP A 204 31.35 -19.09 14.24
CA ASP A 204 31.85 -19.19 12.86
C ASP A 204 31.56 -17.94 12.01
N ALA A 205 31.44 -16.77 12.65
CA ALA A 205 31.29 -15.46 11.99
C ALA A 205 32.51 -15.08 11.10
N ASP A 206 33.65 -15.75 11.28
CA ASP A 206 34.87 -15.54 10.49
C ASP A 206 34.85 -16.16 9.09
N SER A 207 33.80 -16.92 8.73
CA SER A 207 33.73 -17.63 7.44
C SER A 207 33.08 -16.87 6.28
N CYS A 208 32.56 -15.65 6.54
CA CYS A 208 32.05 -14.77 5.49
C CYS A 208 33.16 -14.47 4.47
N TRP A 209 32.95 -14.90 3.23
CA TRP A 209 33.87 -14.59 2.15
C TRP A 209 33.54 -13.22 1.57
N ILE A 210 34.53 -12.33 1.63
CA ILE A 210 34.52 -11.02 1.00
C ILE A 210 35.64 -11.09 -0.05
N PRO A 211 35.44 -10.61 -1.30
CA PRO A 211 36.44 -10.73 -2.36
C PRO A 211 37.83 -10.26 -1.93
N ASP A 212 38.89 -10.78 -2.53
CA ASP A 212 40.29 -10.54 -2.10
C ASP A 212 40.72 -9.05 -2.05
N GLN A 213 39.91 -8.15 -2.63
CA GLN A 213 40.01 -6.70 -2.48
C GLN A 213 39.70 -6.18 -1.06
N VAL A 214 39.20 -7.03 -0.14
CA VAL A 214 38.81 -6.70 1.25
C VAL A 214 39.50 -7.63 2.27
N ARG A 215 40.79 -7.91 2.04
CA ARG A 215 41.68 -8.54 3.03
C ARG A 215 42.22 -7.58 4.10
N ASP A 216 41.92 -6.29 3.99
CA ASP A 216 42.21 -5.33 5.05
C ASP A 216 41.09 -5.39 6.10
N ASP A 217 41.42 -5.79 7.33
CA ASP A 217 40.47 -5.86 8.45
C ASP A 217 39.81 -4.48 8.70
N ASN A 218 40.51 -3.38 8.44
CA ASN A 218 39.96 -2.02 8.56
C ASN A 218 38.76 -1.76 7.62
N LEU A 219 38.64 -2.50 6.51
CA LEU A 219 37.51 -2.41 5.58
C LEU A 219 36.33 -3.31 5.99
N ARG A 220 36.56 -4.33 6.81
CA ARG A 220 35.52 -5.26 7.31
C ARG A 220 34.78 -4.67 8.50
N ASP A 221 35.54 -3.98 9.34
CA ASP A 221 35.07 -3.32 10.55
C ASP A 221 34.66 -1.85 10.27
N ARG A 222 34.65 -1.43 8.99
CA ARG A 222 34.03 -0.19 8.54
C ARG A 222 32.52 -0.24 8.79
N GLU A 223 32.00 0.82 9.38
CA GLU A 223 30.58 1.00 9.65
C GLU A 223 29.81 1.40 8.38
N ILE A 224 28.59 0.85 8.25
CA ILE A 224 27.51 1.38 7.42
C ILE A 224 26.49 2.08 8.33
N ILE A 225 25.99 3.24 7.90
CA ILE A 225 25.07 4.07 8.70
C ILE A 225 23.62 4.07 8.16
N GLY A 226 23.33 3.25 7.17
CA GLY A 226 22.04 3.15 6.51
C GLY A 226 22.08 2.21 5.31
N VAL A 227 20.93 1.99 4.69
CA VAL A 227 20.74 1.10 3.55
C VAL A 227 19.88 1.79 2.49
N SER A 228 20.30 1.73 1.22
CA SER A 228 19.53 2.25 0.10
C SER A 228 19.49 1.24 -1.06
N THR A 229 18.35 1.20 -1.75
CA THR A 229 18.14 0.44 -2.99
C THR A 229 18.02 1.37 -4.22
N ASP A 230 18.21 2.68 -4.03
CA ASP A 230 18.08 3.70 -5.07
C ASP A 230 19.25 4.69 -4.98
N THR A 231 20.10 4.69 -6.01
CA THR A 231 21.27 5.57 -6.06
C THR A 231 20.89 7.05 -6.10
N ARG A 232 19.64 7.42 -6.44
CA ARG A 232 19.17 8.81 -6.37
C ARG A 232 19.11 9.31 -4.93
N THR A 233 18.69 8.45 -4.00
CA THR A 233 18.51 8.78 -2.57
C THR A 233 19.69 8.39 -1.68
N LEU A 234 20.59 7.51 -2.17
CA LEU A 234 21.77 7.04 -1.45
C LEU A 234 22.60 8.19 -0.85
N GLY A 235 22.83 8.11 0.46
CA GLY A 235 23.76 8.95 1.23
C GLY A 235 25.16 8.36 1.33
N ALA A 236 26.16 9.23 1.55
CA ALA A 236 27.52 8.79 1.79
C ALA A 236 27.61 8.02 3.13
N GLY A 237 28.24 6.85 3.12
CA GLY A 237 28.30 5.95 4.28
C GLY A 237 27.19 4.88 4.34
N GLU A 238 26.21 4.89 3.43
CA GLU A 238 25.18 3.86 3.35
C GLU A 238 25.65 2.63 2.53
N CYS A 239 25.02 1.48 2.77
CA CYS A 239 25.14 0.29 1.95
C CYS A 239 24.15 0.34 0.78
N PHE A 240 24.63 0.12 -0.46
CA PHE A 240 23.76 0.03 -1.63
C PHE A 240 23.40 -1.42 -1.96
N PHE A 241 22.11 -1.75 -2.01
CA PHE A 241 21.59 -3.04 -2.45
C PHE A 241 21.16 -2.97 -3.92
N ALA A 242 21.84 -3.74 -4.78
CA ALA A 242 21.63 -3.74 -6.22
C ALA A 242 20.42 -4.60 -6.64
N ILE A 243 19.20 -4.13 -6.38
CA ILE A 243 17.99 -4.92 -6.65
C ILE A 243 17.64 -4.96 -8.15
N ARG A 244 17.34 -6.18 -8.64
CA ARG A 244 16.74 -6.44 -9.95
C ARG A 244 15.21 -6.39 -9.86
N GLY A 245 14.58 -5.61 -10.74
CA GLY A 245 13.13 -5.59 -10.97
C GLY A 245 12.79 -5.91 -12.42
N GLU A 246 11.49 -5.93 -12.76
CA GLU A 246 11.02 -6.33 -14.09
C GLU A 246 11.56 -5.46 -15.24
N ASN A 247 11.67 -4.15 -15.00
CA ASN A 247 12.06 -3.15 -16.00
C ASN A 247 13.37 -2.41 -15.64
N PHE A 248 14.11 -2.90 -14.63
CA PHE A 248 15.24 -2.19 -14.04
C PHE A 248 16.25 -3.17 -13.41
N ASP A 249 17.54 -2.91 -13.53
CA ASP A 249 18.59 -3.68 -12.85
C ASP A 249 19.51 -2.76 -12.05
N GLY A 250 19.43 -2.84 -10.71
CA GLY A 250 20.25 -2.07 -9.78
C GLY A 250 21.76 -2.31 -9.94
N HIS A 251 22.16 -3.46 -10.49
CA HIS A 251 23.57 -3.78 -10.75
C HIS A 251 24.22 -2.79 -11.73
N ALA A 252 23.44 -2.24 -12.67
CA ALA A 252 23.92 -1.24 -13.62
C ALA A 252 24.28 0.11 -12.96
N TYR A 253 23.89 0.32 -11.70
CA TYR A 253 24.08 1.58 -10.97
C TYR A 253 25.14 1.51 -9.87
N VAL A 254 25.84 0.39 -9.71
CA VAL A 254 26.85 0.22 -8.65
C VAL A 254 27.96 1.28 -8.75
N SER A 255 28.47 1.60 -9.94
CA SER A 255 29.46 2.68 -10.10
C SER A 255 28.94 4.04 -9.61
N ALA A 256 27.67 4.36 -9.88
CA ALA A 256 27.04 5.59 -9.39
C ALA A 256 26.81 5.57 -7.87
N ALA A 257 26.61 4.40 -7.27
CA ALA A 257 26.56 4.25 -5.81
C ALA A 257 27.93 4.53 -5.17
N VAL A 258 29.00 4.01 -5.77
CA VAL A 258 30.38 4.25 -5.34
C VAL A 258 30.77 5.72 -5.46
N GLU A 259 30.47 6.37 -6.58
CA GLU A 259 30.71 7.80 -6.80
C GLU A 259 29.99 8.69 -5.78
N LYS A 260 28.82 8.26 -5.29
CA LYS A 260 28.07 8.91 -4.21
C LYS A 260 28.57 8.60 -2.80
N GLY A 261 29.59 7.75 -2.65
CA GLY A 261 30.22 7.45 -1.38
C GLY A 261 29.58 6.30 -0.60
N ALA A 262 29.01 5.30 -1.28
CA ALA A 262 28.60 4.04 -0.63
C ALA A 262 29.71 3.48 0.28
N ALA A 263 29.33 3.00 1.46
CA ALA A 263 30.28 2.32 2.35
C ALA A 263 30.64 0.92 1.84
N CYS A 264 29.66 0.22 1.27
CA CYS A 264 29.78 -1.06 0.57
C CYS A 264 28.58 -1.27 -0.37
N VAL A 265 28.64 -2.35 -1.16
CA VAL A 265 27.56 -2.76 -2.07
C VAL A 265 27.21 -4.24 -1.92
N VAL A 266 25.92 -4.57 -2.06
CA VAL A 266 25.39 -5.95 -2.05
C VAL A 266 24.87 -6.27 -3.45
N VAL A 267 25.34 -7.39 -4.02
CA VAL A 267 25.10 -7.78 -5.43
C VAL A 267 24.91 -9.29 -5.57
N GLU A 268 24.28 -9.73 -6.67
CA GLU A 268 24.20 -11.12 -7.10
C GLU A 268 25.49 -11.62 -7.79
N ASP A 269 26.27 -10.73 -8.43
CA ASP A 269 27.51 -11.09 -9.15
C ASP A 269 28.69 -10.15 -8.82
N GLY A 270 29.79 -10.74 -8.34
CA GLY A 270 31.05 -10.05 -8.05
C GLY A 270 31.78 -9.51 -9.30
N ALA A 271 31.45 -9.98 -10.49
CA ALA A 271 31.99 -9.43 -11.74
C ALA A 271 31.57 -7.96 -11.95
N CYS A 272 30.39 -7.56 -11.46
CA CYS A 272 29.85 -6.20 -11.58
C CYS A 272 30.66 -5.13 -10.83
N VAL A 273 31.58 -5.52 -9.95
CA VAL A 273 32.21 -4.62 -8.96
C VAL A 273 33.74 -4.70 -8.93
N SER A 274 34.35 -5.50 -9.80
CA SER A 274 35.79 -5.77 -9.77
C SER A 274 36.61 -4.49 -9.95
N GLY A 275 37.25 -4.02 -8.87
CA GLY A 275 38.07 -2.81 -8.86
C GLY A 275 37.30 -1.51 -8.53
N CYS A 276 36.06 -1.58 -8.04
CA CYS A 276 35.26 -0.40 -7.70
C CYS A 276 35.74 0.36 -6.43
N GLY A 277 36.68 -0.19 -5.66
CA GLY A 277 37.30 0.52 -4.53
C GLY A 277 36.48 0.59 -3.23
N VAL A 278 35.31 -0.06 -3.18
CA VAL A 278 34.55 -0.28 -1.94
C VAL A 278 34.36 -1.79 -1.69
N PRO A 279 34.14 -2.22 -0.43
CA PRO A 279 33.77 -3.59 -0.13
C PRO A 279 32.49 -4.02 -0.84
N CYS A 280 32.45 -5.28 -1.27
CA CYS A 280 31.30 -5.91 -1.88
C CYS A 280 30.92 -7.20 -1.15
N VAL A 281 29.63 -7.38 -0.90
CA VAL A 281 29.04 -8.61 -0.38
C VAL A 281 28.27 -9.28 -1.51
N VAL A 282 28.63 -10.53 -1.84
CA VAL A 282 27.98 -11.30 -2.91
C VAL A 282 26.98 -12.29 -2.29
N VAL A 283 25.75 -12.27 -2.77
CA VAL A 283 24.61 -13.07 -2.27
C VAL A 283 23.90 -13.79 -3.42
N GLU A 284 23.09 -14.82 -3.13
CA GLU A 284 22.32 -15.51 -4.19
C GLU A 284 21.15 -14.66 -4.72
N ASP A 285 20.58 -13.80 -3.87
CA ASP A 285 19.39 -12.98 -4.16
C ASP A 285 19.47 -11.71 -3.29
N THR A 286 19.49 -10.53 -3.95
CA THR A 286 19.63 -9.24 -3.25
C THR A 286 18.40 -8.83 -2.44
N VAL A 287 17.19 -9.26 -2.82
CA VAL A 287 15.93 -8.94 -2.14
C VAL A 287 15.78 -9.79 -0.89
N ARG A 288 16.11 -11.08 -0.98
CA ARG A 288 16.16 -11.99 0.17
C ARG A 288 17.22 -11.54 1.18
N ALA A 289 18.43 -11.21 0.71
CA ALA A 289 19.48 -10.66 1.56
C ALA A 289 19.05 -9.39 2.31
N LEU A 290 18.29 -8.50 1.66
CA LEU A 290 17.73 -7.30 2.31
C LEU A 290 16.74 -7.68 3.43
N GLY A 291 15.90 -8.69 3.21
CA GLY A 291 14.99 -9.23 4.22
C GLY A 291 15.70 -9.91 5.39
N ASP A 292 16.72 -10.72 5.11
CA ASP A 292 17.53 -11.40 6.13
C ASP A 292 18.31 -10.38 6.99
N LEU A 293 18.87 -9.33 6.39
CA LEU A 293 19.47 -8.20 7.12
C LEU A 293 18.46 -7.47 8.00
N ALA A 294 17.29 -7.12 7.45
CA ALA A 294 16.25 -6.40 8.17
C ALA A 294 15.72 -7.21 9.35
N ARG A 295 15.58 -8.52 9.20
CA ARG A 295 15.24 -9.45 10.28
C ARG A 295 16.32 -9.49 11.36
N TRP A 296 17.59 -9.67 10.97
CA TRP A 296 18.70 -9.69 11.93
C TRP A 296 18.79 -8.38 12.72
N TYR A 297 18.63 -7.23 12.05
CA TYR A 297 18.61 -5.91 12.68
C TYR A 297 17.41 -5.76 13.62
N ARG A 298 16.22 -6.17 13.18
CA ARG A 298 14.99 -6.24 13.99
C ARG A 298 15.17 -7.10 15.25
N GLU A 299 15.95 -8.18 15.18
CA GLU A 299 16.28 -9.04 16.33
C GLU A 299 17.29 -8.38 17.31
N GLN A 300 18.05 -7.35 16.89
CA GLN A 300 18.91 -6.56 17.79
C GLN A 300 18.14 -5.43 18.52
N LEU A 301 17.01 -4.97 17.96
CA LEU A 301 16.22 -3.88 18.53
C LEU A 301 15.37 -4.34 19.74
N GLY A 302 15.30 -3.49 20.77
CA GLY A 302 14.40 -3.68 21.91
C GLY A 302 12.92 -3.37 21.60
N ALA A 303 12.65 -2.72 20.47
CA ALA A 303 11.33 -2.24 20.06
C ALA A 303 10.27 -3.36 19.98
N LYS A 304 9.00 -3.01 20.13
CA LYS A 304 7.85 -3.84 19.75
C LYS A 304 7.50 -3.66 18.29
N VAL A 305 7.02 -4.71 17.60
CA VAL A 305 6.48 -4.57 16.24
C VAL A 305 4.98 -4.84 16.21
N VAL A 306 4.27 -3.94 15.53
CA VAL A 306 2.91 -4.16 15.03
C VAL A 306 2.98 -4.47 13.54
N ALA A 307 2.38 -5.57 13.10
CA ALA A 307 2.23 -5.92 11.68
C ALA A 307 0.75 -5.83 11.28
N ILE A 308 0.44 -5.13 10.19
CA ILE A 308 -0.94 -4.85 9.75
C ILE A 308 -1.14 -5.38 8.33
N THR A 309 -2.11 -6.28 8.14
CA THR A 309 -2.62 -6.64 6.81
C THR A 309 -4.13 -6.48 6.70
N GLY A 310 -4.65 -6.65 5.49
CA GLY A 310 -6.04 -6.42 5.11
C GLY A 310 -6.19 -6.29 3.59
N SER A 311 -7.41 -6.44 3.07
CA SER A 311 -7.70 -6.09 1.66
C SER A 311 -7.73 -4.57 1.49
N ALA A 312 -8.33 -3.85 2.44
CA ALA A 312 -8.36 -2.39 2.52
C ALA A 312 -7.92 -1.85 3.90
N GLY A 313 -7.69 -0.54 4.00
CA GLY A 313 -7.47 0.16 5.27
C GLY A 313 -6.07 0.04 5.90
N LYS A 314 -5.20 -0.89 5.49
CA LYS A 314 -3.84 -1.12 6.04
C LYS A 314 -3.08 0.17 6.41
N THR A 315 -2.90 1.05 5.44
CA THR A 315 -2.19 2.33 5.58
C THR A 315 -2.90 3.32 6.50
N THR A 316 -4.23 3.30 6.53
CA THR A 316 -5.01 4.17 7.44
C THR A 316 -4.89 3.67 8.88
N VAL A 317 -4.99 2.35 9.11
CA VAL A 317 -4.75 1.74 10.43
C VAL A 317 -3.33 2.01 10.92
N ARG A 318 -2.31 1.88 10.05
CA ARG A 318 -0.93 2.26 10.37
C ARG A 318 -0.83 3.74 10.74
N HIS A 319 -1.43 4.62 9.93
CA HIS A 319 -1.35 6.07 10.16
C HIS A 319 -2.00 6.48 11.49
N ILE A 320 -3.20 5.97 11.79
CA ILE A 320 -3.87 6.15 13.08
C ILE A 320 -2.99 5.63 14.22
N LEU A 321 -2.44 4.41 14.09
CA LEU A 321 -1.56 3.83 15.10
C LEU A 321 -0.31 4.66 15.35
N GLY A 322 0.39 5.08 14.31
CA GLY A 322 1.58 5.91 14.46
C GLY A 322 1.25 7.30 15.03
N HIS A 323 0.11 7.89 14.66
CA HIS A 323 -0.36 9.15 15.24
C HIS A 323 -0.64 9.04 16.74
N VAL A 324 -1.37 8.00 17.18
CA VAL A 324 -1.69 7.78 18.59
C VAL A 324 -0.47 7.31 19.39
N LEU A 325 0.21 6.25 18.94
CA LEU A 325 1.33 5.66 19.67
C LEU A 325 2.53 6.61 19.81
N SER A 326 2.76 7.51 18.85
CA SER A 326 3.83 8.53 18.97
C SER A 326 3.63 9.54 20.12
N GLN A 327 2.43 9.60 20.72
CA GLN A 327 2.15 10.43 21.89
C GLN A 327 2.53 9.74 23.21
N HIS A 328 2.74 8.42 23.18
CA HIS A 328 3.04 7.58 24.35
C HIS A 328 4.42 6.90 24.27
N PHE A 329 4.92 6.68 23.06
CA PHE A 329 6.12 5.89 22.76
C PHE A 329 6.93 6.55 21.64
N ARG A 330 8.24 6.31 21.60
CA ARG A 330 9.04 6.54 20.40
C ARG A 330 8.63 5.53 19.32
N CYS A 331 8.02 6.03 18.25
CA CYS A 331 7.31 5.21 17.27
C CYS A 331 7.89 5.37 15.87
N HIS A 332 8.45 4.29 15.32
CA HIS A 332 8.87 4.23 13.92
C HIS A 332 7.72 3.78 13.00
N GLN A 333 7.64 4.41 11.82
CA GLN A 333 6.79 3.94 10.72
C GLN A 333 7.26 4.54 9.39
N ALA A 334 7.08 3.83 8.28
CA ALA A 334 7.35 4.38 6.96
C ALA A 334 6.44 5.58 6.65
N LYS A 335 6.97 6.59 5.96
CA LYS A 335 6.16 7.74 5.51
C LYS A 335 5.19 7.35 4.39
N LYS A 336 5.60 6.43 3.52
CA LYS A 336 4.82 5.88 2.40
C LYS A 336 4.36 4.46 2.70
N SER A 337 3.42 3.94 1.91
CA SER A 337 2.99 2.54 1.97
C SER A 337 4.11 1.61 1.47
N PHE A 338 4.98 1.20 2.39
CA PHE A 338 6.10 0.30 2.18
C PHE A 338 5.77 -1.08 2.78
N ASN A 339 5.21 -1.96 1.96
CA ASN A 339 4.51 -3.15 2.44
C ASN A 339 4.82 -4.46 1.67
N ASN A 340 5.85 -4.44 0.82
CA ASN A 340 6.29 -5.59 0.02
C ASN A 340 7.70 -6.04 0.46
N HIS A 341 8.27 -7.01 -0.28
CA HIS A 341 9.60 -7.60 -0.07
C HIS A 341 10.78 -6.61 0.03
N ILE A 342 10.62 -5.36 -0.41
CA ILE A 342 11.66 -4.33 -0.35
C ILE A 342 11.29 -3.26 0.69
N GLY A 343 10.04 -2.78 0.65
CA GLY A 343 9.57 -1.70 1.52
C GLY A 343 9.53 -2.08 3.00
N LEU A 344 9.10 -3.30 3.34
CA LEU A 344 9.06 -3.73 4.74
C LEU A 344 10.48 -3.82 5.33
N PRO A 345 11.47 -4.48 4.70
CA PRO A 345 12.85 -4.43 5.14
C PRO A 345 13.40 -3.02 5.34
N LEU A 346 13.17 -2.10 4.39
CA LEU A 346 13.59 -0.70 4.53
C LEU A 346 12.90 0.03 5.70
N THR A 347 11.67 -0.36 6.04
CA THR A 347 10.95 0.18 7.22
C THR A 347 11.58 -0.31 8.53
N LEU A 348 12.00 -1.58 8.60
CA LEU A 348 12.65 -2.15 9.78
C LEU A 348 14.07 -1.60 9.97
N LEU A 349 14.84 -1.48 8.87
CA LEU A 349 16.18 -0.87 8.86
C LEU A 349 16.13 0.64 9.12
N GLY A 350 15.02 1.30 8.79
CA GLY A 350 14.80 2.72 9.08
C GLY A 350 14.73 3.04 10.57
N ALA A 351 14.33 2.09 11.43
CA ALA A 351 14.21 2.28 12.87
C ALA A 351 15.56 2.52 13.56
N ASP A 352 15.54 3.27 14.67
CA ASP A 352 16.69 3.55 15.53
C ASP A 352 16.64 2.71 16.81
N GLU A 353 17.77 2.59 17.51
CA GLU A 353 17.86 1.77 18.75
C GLU A 353 16.92 2.24 19.86
N ASP A 354 16.61 3.53 19.84
CA ASP A 354 15.81 4.26 20.81
C ASP A 354 14.30 4.18 20.52
N ASP A 355 13.87 3.59 19.40
CA ASP A 355 12.46 3.35 19.09
C ASP A 355 11.86 2.25 19.98
N GLU A 356 10.68 2.52 20.52
CA GLU A 356 9.96 1.61 21.43
C GLU A 356 8.92 0.76 20.69
N ILE A 357 8.33 1.30 19.61
CA ILE A 357 7.38 0.61 18.74
C ILE A 357 7.70 0.88 17.27
N ILE A 358 7.59 -0.13 16.42
CA ILE A 358 7.67 -0.04 14.96
C ILE A 358 6.33 -0.53 14.38
N VAL A 359 5.69 0.27 13.52
CA VAL A 359 4.39 -0.07 12.91
C VAL A 359 4.56 -0.37 11.42
N CYS A 360 4.34 -1.62 11.04
CA CYS A 360 4.58 -2.18 9.71
C CYS A 360 3.28 -2.51 8.96
N GLU A 361 3.24 -2.22 7.67
CA GLU A 361 2.21 -2.72 6.75
C GLU A 361 2.72 -3.96 6.01
N LEU A 362 1.88 -4.98 5.86
CA LEU A 362 2.17 -6.18 5.08
C LEU A 362 1.11 -6.31 3.97
N GLY A 363 1.57 -6.11 2.74
CA GLY A 363 0.82 -6.26 1.49
C GLY A 363 1.13 -7.59 0.81
N THR A 364 0.31 -7.97 -0.15
CA THR A 364 0.47 -9.21 -0.92
C THR A 364 -0.34 -9.15 -2.21
N ASN A 365 0.25 -9.68 -3.26
CA ASN A 365 -0.30 -9.92 -4.58
C ASN A 365 -0.32 -11.43 -4.93
N SER A 366 0.48 -12.25 -4.23
CA SER A 366 0.63 -13.70 -4.46
C SER A 366 0.70 -14.51 -3.16
N PRO A 367 0.36 -15.82 -3.16
CA PRO A 367 0.45 -16.67 -1.97
C PRO A 367 1.86 -16.78 -1.36
N GLY A 368 1.94 -16.76 -0.03
CA GLY A 368 3.15 -16.94 0.79
C GLY A 368 3.90 -15.65 1.14
N GLU A 369 3.51 -14.50 0.59
CA GLU A 369 4.20 -13.23 0.81
C GLU A 369 3.96 -12.69 2.23
N ILE A 370 2.74 -12.75 2.75
CA ILE A 370 2.42 -12.32 4.12
C ILE A 370 3.17 -13.19 5.14
N GLU A 371 3.33 -14.49 4.86
CA GLU A 371 4.11 -15.39 5.70
C GLU A 371 5.60 -14.96 5.74
N TYR A 372 6.21 -14.76 4.57
CA TYR A 372 7.59 -14.29 4.47
C TYR A 372 7.78 -12.95 5.20
N LEU A 373 6.95 -11.96 4.87
CA LEU A 373 7.02 -10.62 5.43
C LEU A 373 6.81 -10.63 6.96
N SER A 374 5.90 -11.47 7.48
CA SER A 374 5.71 -11.63 8.92
C SER A 374 6.95 -12.21 9.60
N ARG A 375 7.58 -13.23 9.00
CA ARG A 375 8.83 -13.84 9.50
C ARG A 375 10.01 -12.86 9.51
N VAL A 376 10.03 -11.88 8.60
CA VAL A 376 11.01 -10.78 8.60
C VAL A 376 10.70 -9.75 9.69
N ALA A 377 9.43 -9.36 9.86
CA ALA A 377 9.01 -8.35 10.84
C ALA A 377 9.07 -8.82 12.32
N GLY A 378 8.84 -10.11 12.57
CA GLY A 378 8.78 -10.67 13.92
C GLY A 378 7.80 -9.93 14.86
N PRO A 379 6.50 -9.82 14.54
CA PRO A 379 5.54 -9.02 15.29
C PRO A 379 5.28 -9.50 16.74
N ASP A 380 5.04 -8.52 17.60
CA ASP A 380 4.44 -8.70 18.94
C ASP A 380 2.91 -8.59 18.87
N ALA A 381 2.37 -7.82 17.92
CA ALA A 381 0.96 -7.79 17.58
C ALA A 381 0.76 -7.85 16.05
N ALA A 382 -0.16 -8.68 15.58
CA ALA A 382 -0.48 -8.84 14.16
C ALA A 382 -1.98 -8.66 13.92
N VAL A 383 -2.36 -7.83 12.94
CA VAL A 383 -3.77 -7.51 12.65
C VAL A 383 -4.15 -7.97 11.25
N VAL A 384 -5.29 -8.64 11.14
CA VAL A 384 -6.03 -8.79 9.88
C VAL A 384 -7.24 -7.86 9.91
N ASN A 385 -7.11 -6.69 9.27
CA ASN A 385 -8.09 -5.60 9.35
C ASN A 385 -9.43 -5.95 8.68
N ASN A 386 -9.38 -6.67 7.56
CA ASN A 386 -10.51 -7.17 6.80
C ASN A 386 -10.04 -8.14 5.72
N VAL A 387 -10.97 -8.98 5.26
CA VAL A 387 -10.84 -9.80 4.05
C VAL A 387 -11.97 -9.41 3.09
N GLY A 388 -11.65 -9.34 1.81
CA GLY A 388 -12.59 -9.01 0.73
C GLY A 388 -11.90 -9.04 -0.63
N GLU A 389 -12.70 -8.89 -1.68
CA GLU A 389 -12.33 -8.96 -3.10
C GLU A 389 -11.20 -7.97 -3.46
N ALA A 390 -9.96 -8.46 -3.45
CA ALA A 390 -8.76 -7.73 -3.86
C ALA A 390 -7.70 -8.76 -4.27
N HIS A 391 -6.91 -8.47 -5.32
CA HIS A 391 -5.89 -9.40 -5.85
C HIS A 391 -6.50 -10.75 -6.31
N LEU A 392 -7.76 -10.76 -6.77
CA LEU A 392 -8.47 -12.00 -7.13
C LEU A 392 -7.76 -12.78 -8.25
N GLU A 393 -6.99 -12.09 -9.09
CA GLU A 393 -6.14 -12.72 -10.11
C GLU A 393 -5.08 -13.66 -9.52
N GLY A 394 -4.49 -13.32 -8.37
CA GLY A 394 -3.48 -14.13 -7.69
C GLY A 394 -4.05 -15.18 -6.72
N PHE A 395 -5.22 -14.93 -6.13
CA PHE A 395 -5.79 -15.79 -5.08
C PHE A 395 -7.03 -16.60 -5.49
N GLY A 396 -7.75 -16.21 -6.54
CA GLY A 396 -8.97 -16.87 -7.03
C GLY A 396 -10.21 -16.67 -6.14
N THR A 397 -10.13 -16.87 -4.82
CA THR A 397 -11.28 -16.79 -3.91
C THR A 397 -10.99 -15.99 -2.63
N VAL A 398 -12.05 -15.54 -1.96
CA VAL A 398 -11.98 -14.73 -0.74
C VAL A 398 -11.45 -15.56 0.45
N GLU A 399 -11.68 -16.87 0.44
CA GLU A 399 -11.17 -17.83 1.43
C GLU A 399 -9.65 -17.99 1.31
N ASN A 400 -9.11 -18.06 0.08
CA ASN A 400 -7.66 -18.05 -0.15
C ASN A 400 -7.02 -16.73 0.31
N ILE A 401 -7.73 -15.61 0.14
CA ILE A 401 -7.30 -14.31 0.67
C ILE A 401 -7.32 -14.31 2.22
N ALA A 402 -8.28 -14.98 2.87
CA ALA A 402 -8.29 -15.16 4.32
C ALA A 402 -7.11 -16.03 4.81
N GLN A 403 -6.84 -17.14 4.11
CA GLN A 403 -5.67 -17.99 4.38
C GLN A 403 -4.36 -17.20 4.29
N GLU A 404 -4.17 -16.45 3.20
CA GLU A 404 -2.96 -15.64 3.01
C GLU A 404 -2.84 -14.59 4.12
N LYS A 405 -3.88 -13.81 4.38
CA LYS A 405 -3.80 -12.70 5.35
C LYS A 405 -3.63 -13.19 6.78
N THR A 406 -4.22 -14.32 7.16
CA THR A 406 -3.99 -14.92 8.49
C THR A 406 -2.60 -15.55 8.62
N SER A 407 -1.87 -15.81 7.52
CA SER A 407 -0.47 -16.25 7.58
C SER A 407 0.45 -15.21 8.24
N ILE A 408 -0.04 -13.99 8.49
CA ILE A 408 0.62 -12.96 9.30
C ILE A 408 0.98 -13.45 10.71
N ARG A 409 0.35 -14.54 11.19
CA ARG A 409 0.73 -15.21 12.44
C ARG A 409 2.08 -15.96 12.39
N ALA A 410 2.63 -16.24 11.21
CA ALA A 410 3.79 -17.13 11.03
C ALA A 410 5.11 -16.57 11.60
N GLY A 411 5.20 -15.25 11.79
CA GLY A 411 6.29 -14.57 12.48
C GLY A 411 5.93 -14.00 13.85
N LEU A 412 4.73 -14.25 14.40
CA LEU A 412 4.38 -13.80 15.75
C LEU A 412 5.39 -14.35 16.76
N ARG A 413 5.95 -13.46 17.59
CA ARG A 413 6.84 -13.83 18.69
C ARG A 413 6.08 -14.54 19.80
N ASP A 414 6.80 -15.26 20.67
CA ASP A 414 6.21 -15.89 21.86
C ASP A 414 5.41 -14.88 22.71
N GLY A 415 4.14 -15.19 22.97
CA GLY A 415 3.21 -14.30 23.68
C GLY A 415 2.61 -13.17 22.84
N GLY A 416 3.00 -13.05 21.57
CA GLY A 416 2.40 -12.12 20.62
C GLY A 416 0.96 -12.48 20.26
N LYS A 417 0.19 -11.49 19.82
CA LYS A 417 -1.27 -11.63 19.61
C LYS A 417 -1.68 -11.44 18.15
N LEU A 418 -2.53 -12.33 17.67
CA LEU A 418 -3.31 -12.15 16.45
C LEU A 418 -4.61 -11.40 16.79
N LEU A 419 -4.91 -10.33 16.05
CA LEU A 419 -6.15 -9.57 16.13
C LEU A 419 -6.90 -9.68 14.80
N ILE A 420 -8.21 -9.94 14.85
CA ILE A 420 -9.05 -10.05 13.65
C ILE A 420 -10.34 -9.24 13.79
N ASN A 421 -10.82 -8.74 12.65
CA ASN A 421 -12.14 -8.14 12.56
C ASN A 421 -13.23 -9.23 12.58
N VAL A 422 -13.99 -9.34 13.67
CA VAL A 422 -15.04 -10.36 13.82
C VAL A 422 -16.34 -10.02 13.09
N ASP A 423 -16.49 -8.80 12.58
CA ASP A 423 -17.58 -8.45 11.67
C ASP A 423 -17.32 -9.01 10.24
N CYS A 424 -16.11 -9.52 9.97
CA CYS A 424 -15.75 -10.20 8.73
C CYS A 424 -15.98 -11.73 8.83
N ALA A 425 -17.19 -12.18 8.48
CA ALA A 425 -17.60 -13.58 8.65
C ALA A 425 -16.66 -14.62 8.00
N VAL A 426 -16.11 -14.35 6.81
CA VAL A 426 -15.16 -15.27 6.13
C VAL A 426 -13.86 -15.44 6.94
N LEU A 427 -13.39 -14.37 7.57
CA LEU A 427 -12.18 -14.38 8.40
C LEU A 427 -12.41 -15.15 9.71
N VAL A 428 -13.59 -14.99 10.33
CA VAL A 428 -13.99 -15.75 11.52
C VAL A 428 -14.10 -17.24 11.20
N SER A 429 -14.87 -17.61 10.17
CA SER A 429 -15.02 -19.02 9.77
C SER A 429 -13.68 -19.69 9.48
N TYR A 430 -12.79 -19.02 8.73
CA TYR A 430 -11.44 -19.54 8.47
C TYR A 430 -10.64 -19.75 9.76
N CYS A 431 -10.64 -18.78 10.66
CA CYS A 431 -9.90 -18.87 11.93
C CYS A 431 -10.44 -20.00 12.83
N ASP A 432 -11.76 -20.15 12.92
CA ASP A 432 -12.41 -21.19 13.71
C ASP A 432 -12.15 -22.59 13.15
N GLU A 433 -12.27 -22.77 11.83
CA GLU A 433 -11.96 -24.04 11.13
C GLU A 433 -10.48 -24.42 11.25
N ALA A 434 -9.57 -23.44 11.18
CA ALA A 434 -8.14 -23.63 11.37
C ALA A 434 -7.71 -23.71 12.85
N GLY A 435 -8.64 -23.58 13.81
CA GLY A 435 -8.37 -23.65 15.25
C GLY A 435 -7.45 -22.55 15.77
N LEU A 436 -7.49 -21.36 15.18
CA LEU A 436 -6.61 -20.24 15.51
C LEU A 436 -7.15 -19.45 16.71
N SER A 437 -6.28 -19.17 17.68
CA SER A 437 -6.59 -18.23 18.76
C SER A 437 -6.35 -16.79 18.29
N TYR A 438 -7.29 -15.90 18.57
CA TYR A 438 -7.24 -14.48 18.21
C TYR A 438 -7.91 -13.60 19.29
N VAL A 439 -7.69 -12.30 19.21
CA VAL A 439 -8.50 -11.27 19.90
C VAL A 439 -9.41 -10.63 18.86
N GLY A 440 -10.71 -10.69 19.07
CA GLY A 440 -11.71 -10.14 18.16
C GLY A 440 -11.95 -8.66 18.37
N PHE A 441 -11.97 -7.86 17.31
CA PHE A 441 -12.50 -6.49 17.32
C PHE A 441 -13.64 -6.34 16.33
N GLY A 442 -14.62 -5.50 16.63
CA GLY A 442 -15.81 -5.30 15.79
C GLY A 442 -16.97 -4.65 16.53
N THR A 443 -18.14 -4.66 15.92
CA THR A 443 -19.41 -4.18 16.49
C THR A 443 -20.26 -5.32 17.05
N GLY A 444 -20.03 -6.54 16.54
CA GLY A 444 -20.67 -7.79 16.99
C GLY A 444 -20.49 -8.09 18.48
N ALA A 445 -21.44 -8.83 19.05
CA ALA A 445 -21.43 -9.19 20.47
C ALA A 445 -20.31 -10.18 20.87
N SER A 446 -19.61 -10.76 19.90
CA SER A 446 -18.46 -11.65 20.06
C SER A 446 -17.10 -10.94 20.09
N ALA A 447 -17.05 -9.61 19.94
CA ALA A 447 -15.81 -8.84 19.95
C ALA A 447 -15.27 -8.62 21.38
N ASP A 448 -13.99 -8.91 21.60
CA ASP A 448 -13.24 -8.57 22.83
C ASP A 448 -12.93 -7.05 22.93
N VAL A 449 -12.82 -6.40 21.77
CA VAL A 449 -12.71 -4.94 21.61
C VAL A 449 -13.90 -4.47 20.79
N ARG A 450 -14.97 -4.07 21.48
CA ARG A 450 -16.27 -3.83 20.87
C ARG A 450 -16.59 -2.35 20.72
N ALA A 451 -16.93 -1.94 19.50
CA ALA A 451 -17.55 -0.64 19.22
C ALA A 451 -19.07 -0.71 19.31
N SER A 452 -19.66 0.42 19.71
CA SER A 452 -21.10 0.68 19.69
C SER A 452 -21.37 2.12 19.24
N GLU A 453 -22.62 2.47 18.98
CA GLU A 453 -23.04 3.82 18.57
C GLU A 453 -22.24 4.43 17.40
N VAL A 454 -21.82 3.59 16.44
CA VAL A 454 -21.11 4.00 15.22
C VAL A 454 -21.97 4.97 14.41
N LYS A 455 -21.48 6.19 14.21
CA LYS A 455 -22.18 7.29 13.52
C LYS A 455 -21.20 7.99 12.57
N THR A 456 -21.65 8.36 11.37
CA THR A 456 -20.82 9.09 10.39
C THR A 456 -21.57 10.28 9.80
N THR A 457 -20.85 11.36 9.54
CA THR A 457 -21.29 12.53 8.77
C THR A 457 -20.78 12.48 7.32
N GLY A 458 -20.05 11.43 6.95
CA GLY A 458 -19.30 11.34 5.70
C GLY A 458 -17.90 11.98 5.79
N LEU A 459 -17.76 13.15 6.43
CA LEU A 459 -16.46 13.84 6.63
C LEU A 459 -15.69 13.32 7.86
N ALA A 460 -16.43 12.89 8.88
CA ALA A 460 -15.93 12.41 10.16
C ALA A 460 -16.97 11.47 10.78
N GLY A 461 -16.64 10.82 11.89
CA GLY A 461 -17.63 10.06 12.64
C GLY A 461 -17.22 9.81 14.08
N GLU A 462 -18.06 9.07 14.79
CA GLU A 462 -17.88 8.74 16.20
C GLU A 462 -18.22 7.27 16.43
N LEU A 463 -17.56 6.67 17.41
CA LEU A 463 -17.81 5.32 17.89
C LEU A 463 -17.54 5.26 19.39
N VAL A 464 -18.27 4.41 20.12
CA VAL A 464 -18.12 4.23 21.57
C VAL A 464 -17.47 2.89 21.87
N VAL A 465 -16.32 2.92 22.56
CA VAL A 465 -15.56 1.74 22.99
C VAL A 465 -15.12 1.93 24.44
N ASP A 466 -15.23 0.89 25.28
CA ASP A 466 -14.92 0.92 26.71
C ASP A 466 -15.53 2.16 27.42
N ASP A 467 -16.82 2.43 27.13
CA ASP A 467 -17.63 3.57 27.57
C ASP A 467 -17.11 4.98 27.20
N MET A 468 -16.08 5.07 26.34
CA MET A 468 -15.53 6.33 25.83
C MET A 468 -15.99 6.63 24.39
N VAL A 469 -16.36 7.88 24.11
CA VAL A 469 -16.61 8.37 22.75
C VAL A 469 -15.29 8.68 22.07
N ILE A 470 -15.02 8.02 20.94
CA ILE A 470 -13.86 8.26 20.07
C ILE A 470 -14.37 8.99 18.83
N SER A 471 -14.07 10.29 18.73
CA SER A 471 -14.31 11.07 17.50
C SER A 471 -13.17 10.84 16.51
N VAL A 472 -13.50 10.48 15.28
CA VAL A 472 -12.58 10.11 14.20
C VAL A 472 -12.67 11.18 13.10
N PRO A 473 -11.64 12.03 12.91
CA PRO A 473 -11.66 13.14 11.95
C PRO A 473 -11.30 12.70 10.52
N LEU A 474 -11.73 11.50 10.11
CA LEU A 474 -11.46 10.92 8.80
C LEU A 474 -12.76 10.65 8.04
N ALA A 475 -12.75 10.91 6.73
CA ALA A 475 -13.90 10.70 5.87
C ALA A 475 -14.22 9.21 5.65
N GLY A 476 -15.51 8.88 5.51
CA GLY A 476 -16.01 7.53 5.21
C GLY A 476 -16.13 6.58 6.40
N GLU A 477 -17.20 5.79 6.45
CA GLU A 477 -17.51 4.91 7.59
C GLU A 477 -16.43 3.83 7.82
N ALA A 478 -15.80 3.32 6.76
CA ALA A 478 -14.69 2.35 6.89
C ALA A 478 -13.54 2.86 7.78
N ASN A 479 -13.34 4.18 7.92
CA ASN A 479 -12.32 4.73 8.80
C ASN A 479 -12.68 4.65 10.29
N LEU A 480 -13.95 4.46 10.65
CA LEU A 480 -14.38 4.12 12.02
C LEU A 480 -13.92 2.71 12.39
N TYR A 481 -14.07 1.74 11.49
CA TYR A 481 -13.56 0.38 11.69
C TYR A 481 -12.01 0.34 11.66
N ASN A 482 -11.35 1.18 10.84
CA ASN A 482 -9.89 1.34 10.90
C ASN A 482 -9.42 1.93 12.24
N ALA A 483 -10.16 2.89 12.82
CA ALA A 483 -9.89 3.44 14.15
C ALA A 483 -10.12 2.40 15.25
N LEU A 484 -11.16 1.57 15.15
CA LEU A 484 -11.38 0.45 16.05
C LEU A 484 -10.24 -0.59 16.00
N ALA A 485 -9.77 -0.95 14.79
CA ALA A 485 -8.62 -1.83 14.61
C ALA A 485 -7.34 -1.26 15.23
N ALA A 486 -7.10 0.05 15.04
CA ALA A 486 -5.99 0.76 15.67
C ALA A 486 -6.11 0.77 17.20
N TYR A 487 -7.30 1.04 17.75
CA TYR A 487 -7.52 0.98 19.20
C TYR A 487 -7.30 -0.43 19.76
N ALA A 488 -7.80 -1.47 19.09
CA ALA A 488 -7.64 -2.86 19.50
C ALA A 488 -6.16 -3.27 19.64
N VAL A 489 -5.29 -2.73 18.79
CA VAL A 489 -3.83 -2.85 18.89
C VAL A 489 -3.26 -1.98 20.01
N ALA A 490 -3.59 -0.69 20.06
CA ALA A 490 -3.03 0.24 21.04
C ALA A 490 -3.30 -0.20 22.48
N ARG A 491 -4.48 -0.80 22.73
CA ARG A 491 -4.88 -1.46 23.98
C ARG A 491 -3.92 -2.60 24.41
N GLN A 492 -3.28 -3.30 23.46
CA GLN A 492 -2.28 -4.34 23.78
C GLN A 492 -0.97 -3.75 24.35
N PHE A 493 -0.69 -2.48 24.05
CA PHE A 493 0.45 -1.71 24.58
C PHE A 493 0.07 -0.85 25.79
N GLY A 494 -1.14 -1.00 26.32
CA GLY A 494 -1.61 -0.33 27.53
C GLY A 494 -2.32 1.02 27.30
N VAL A 495 -2.48 1.47 26.06
CA VAL A 495 -3.23 2.72 25.76
C VAL A 495 -4.71 2.52 26.06
N THR A 496 -5.26 3.35 26.95
CA THR A 496 -6.68 3.33 27.32
C THR A 496 -7.56 3.99 26.25
N ALA A 497 -8.88 3.74 26.29
CA ALA A 497 -9.82 4.38 25.36
C ALA A 497 -9.88 5.91 25.52
N ASP A 498 -9.69 6.41 26.75
CA ASP A 498 -9.59 7.84 27.07
C ASP A 498 -8.34 8.48 26.45
N GLU A 499 -7.18 7.84 26.57
CA GLU A 499 -5.94 8.29 25.93
C GLU A 499 -6.05 8.24 24.41
N PHE A 500 -6.58 7.16 23.85
CA PHE A 500 -6.81 7.04 22.41
C PHE A 500 -7.75 8.13 21.89
N ALA A 501 -8.88 8.38 22.56
CA ALA A 501 -9.83 9.44 22.21
C ALA A 501 -9.18 10.83 22.26
N LYS A 502 -8.35 11.10 23.27
CA LYS A 502 -7.59 12.36 23.42
C LYS A 502 -6.48 12.52 22.38
N ALA A 503 -5.97 11.42 21.84
CA ALA A 503 -4.91 11.39 20.84
C ALA A 503 -5.42 11.58 19.39
N MET A 504 -6.69 11.29 19.09
CA MET A 504 -7.28 11.44 17.73
C MET A 504 -7.36 12.88 17.15
N PRO A 505 -7.55 13.96 17.93
CA PRO A 505 -7.66 15.32 17.39
C PRO A 505 -6.37 15.78 16.70
N GLY A 506 -6.49 16.24 15.45
CA GLY A 506 -5.34 16.63 14.62
C GLY A 506 -4.75 15.50 13.79
N LEU A 507 -5.36 14.30 13.79
CA LEU A 507 -5.10 13.29 12.78
C LEU A 507 -5.57 13.79 11.40
N GLU A 508 -4.69 13.71 10.41
CA GLU A 508 -4.95 14.04 9.01
C GLU A 508 -5.24 12.76 8.19
N SER A 509 -5.88 12.89 7.02
CA SER A 509 -6.01 11.77 6.09
C SER A 509 -4.64 11.38 5.51
N PRO A 510 -4.34 10.08 5.34
CA PRO A 510 -3.20 9.67 4.52
C PRO A 510 -3.37 10.14 3.07
N GLU A 511 -2.27 10.55 2.44
CA GLU A 511 -2.21 11.01 1.04
C GLU A 511 -2.99 10.05 0.10
N MET A 512 -3.95 10.59 -0.67
CA MET A 512 -4.81 9.84 -1.59
C MET A 512 -5.64 8.71 -0.96
N ARG A 513 -6.11 8.86 0.28
CA ARG A 513 -7.00 7.89 0.98
C ARG A 513 -8.22 8.58 1.58
N LEU A 514 -9.17 8.93 0.71
CA LEU A 514 -10.26 9.87 1.04
C LEU A 514 -9.69 11.19 1.61
N ASP A 515 -8.64 11.66 0.95
CA ASP A 515 -7.92 12.90 1.25
C ASP A 515 -8.74 14.09 0.70
N LEU A 516 -9.09 15.03 1.59
CA LEU A 516 -9.99 16.14 1.29
C LEU A 516 -9.20 17.38 0.89
N GLN A 517 -9.35 17.79 -0.36
CA GLN A 517 -8.69 18.94 -0.94
C GLN A 517 -9.72 19.97 -1.42
N TYR A 518 -9.36 21.25 -1.41
CA TYR A 518 -10.26 22.34 -1.77
C TYR A 518 -9.66 23.18 -2.89
N ALA A 519 -10.38 23.31 -4.00
CA ALA A 519 -10.02 24.15 -5.13
C ALA A 519 -11.09 25.25 -5.27
N GLY A 520 -10.85 26.39 -4.62
CA GLY A 520 -11.78 27.52 -4.59
C GLY A 520 -13.14 27.19 -3.94
N ARG A 521 -14.13 26.82 -4.78
CA ARG A 521 -15.46 26.36 -4.35
C ARG A 521 -15.71 24.88 -4.60
N VAL A 522 -14.78 24.17 -5.22
CA VAL A 522 -14.87 22.73 -5.49
C VAL A 522 -14.26 21.97 -4.31
N THR A 523 -14.97 20.96 -3.81
CA THR A 523 -14.42 19.99 -2.85
C THR A 523 -13.97 18.76 -3.62
N ILE A 524 -12.73 18.30 -3.38
CA ILE A 524 -12.13 17.16 -4.06
C ILE A 524 -11.85 16.08 -3.02
N ILE A 525 -12.27 14.84 -3.28
CA ILE A 525 -11.98 13.67 -2.47
C ILE A 525 -11.01 12.81 -3.27
N ASN A 526 -9.74 12.88 -2.90
CA ASN A 526 -8.65 12.17 -3.54
C ASN A 526 -8.51 10.77 -2.91
N ASP A 527 -8.86 9.72 -3.66
CA ASP A 527 -8.71 8.32 -3.25
C ASP A 527 -7.96 7.48 -4.31
N CYS A 528 -7.05 8.15 -5.04
CA CYS A 528 -6.30 7.64 -6.19
C CYS A 528 -5.13 6.70 -5.86
N TYR A 529 -4.96 6.27 -4.60
CA TYR A 529 -3.84 5.37 -4.27
C TYR A 529 -4.01 3.97 -4.87
N ASN A 530 -5.19 3.36 -4.71
CA ASN A 530 -5.55 2.07 -5.31
C ASN A 530 -7.07 1.88 -5.32
N ALA A 531 -7.58 1.00 -6.20
CA ALA A 531 -8.99 0.65 -6.28
C ALA A 531 -9.21 -0.86 -6.43
N ASN A 532 -10.15 -1.36 -5.63
CA ASN A 532 -10.74 -2.70 -5.67
C ASN A 532 -12.25 -2.59 -5.34
N PRO A 533 -13.09 -3.60 -5.63
CA PRO A 533 -14.54 -3.52 -5.49
C PRO A 533 -15.02 -3.01 -4.13
N ALA A 534 -14.45 -3.53 -3.02
CA ALA A 534 -14.83 -3.11 -1.66
C ALA A 534 -14.48 -1.63 -1.38
N SER A 535 -13.29 -1.17 -1.79
CA SER A 535 -12.88 0.23 -1.61
C SER A 535 -13.66 1.20 -2.49
N MET A 536 -14.04 0.80 -3.71
CA MET A 536 -14.87 1.61 -4.61
C MET A 536 -16.27 1.80 -4.03
N ARG A 537 -16.89 0.73 -3.50
CA ARG A 537 -18.20 0.80 -2.82
C ARG A 537 -18.19 1.77 -1.64
N ASN A 538 -17.22 1.63 -0.72
CA ASN A 538 -17.06 2.55 0.41
C ASN A 538 -16.85 4.02 -0.03
N ALA A 539 -16.12 4.26 -1.12
CA ALA A 539 -15.90 5.62 -1.61
C ALA A 539 -17.20 6.26 -2.19
N VAL A 540 -17.99 5.48 -2.93
CA VAL A 540 -19.31 5.89 -3.44
C VAL A 540 -20.31 6.15 -2.29
N GLU A 541 -20.35 5.27 -1.30
CA GLU A 541 -21.15 5.45 -0.07
C GLU A 541 -20.73 6.74 0.66
N THR A 542 -19.43 6.96 0.83
CA THR A 542 -18.88 8.18 1.44
C THR A 542 -19.33 9.44 0.69
N LEU A 543 -19.22 9.47 -0.64
CA LEU A 543 -19.72 10.58 -1.46
C LEU A 543 -21.22 10.82 -1.25
N GLY A 544 -22.04 9.77 -1.19
CA GLY A 544 -23.47 9.86 -0.92
C GLY A 544 -23.81 10.42 0.47
N HIS A 545 -23.00 10.15 1.49
CA HIS A 545 -23.15 10.77 2.81
C HIS A 545 -22.81 12.27 2.80
N LEU A 546 -21.76 12.67 2.08
CA LEU A 546 -21.28 14.05 2.02
C LEU A 546 -22.26 15.01 1.34
N VAL A 547 -22.87 14.56 0.24
CA VAL A 547 -23.77 15.38 -0.59
C VAL A 547 -25.05 15.77 0.17
N ARG A 548 -25.50 14.94 1.13
CA ARG A 548 -26.67 15.25 1.99
C ARG A 548 -26.49 16.50 2.86
N GLY A 549 -25.26 17.02 2.99
CA GLY A 549 -24.95 18.26 3.71
C GLY A 549 -24.49 19.42 2.84
N HIS A 550 -24.59 19.32 1.50
CA HIS A 550 -23.99 20.30 0.58
C HIS A 550 -24.92 20.61 -0.62
N ASP A 551 -25.06 21.89 -0.98
CA ASP A 551 -25.88 22.34 -2.13
C ASP A 551 -25.22 22.08 -3.50
N GLY A 552 -24.24 21.16 -3.53
CA GLY A 552 -23.35 20.88 -4.66
C GLY A 552 -23.71 19.62 -5.42
N ARG A 553 -23.19 19.47 -6.64
CA ARG A 553 -23.35 18.21 -7.37
C ARG A 553 -22.42 17.13 -6.83
N ALA A 554 -22.93 15.90 -6.78
CA ALA A 554 -22.18 14.70 -6.54
C ALA A 554 -21.51 14.22 -7.85
N VAL A 555 -20.19 14.38 -7.95
CA VAL A 555 -19.41 13.96 -9.13
C VAL A 555 -18.47 12.83 -8.76
N PHE A 556 -18.46 11.76 -9.54
CA PHE A 556 -17.47 10.68 -9.42
C PHE A 556 -16.66 10.53 -10.70
N ILE A 557 -15.35 10.78 -10.62
CA ILE A 557 -14.36 10.44 -11.65
C ILE A 557 -13.77 9.07 -11.32
N CYS A 558 -14.16 8.06 -12.10
CA CYS A 558 -13.89 6.65 -11.86
C CYS A 558 -12.95 6.09 -12.93
N GLY A 559 -11.78 5.61 -12.50
CA GLY A 559 -10.86 4.81 -13.29
C GLY A 559 -11.02 3.31 -13.04
N HIS A 560 -10.29 2.50 -13.81
CA HIS A 560 -10.31 1.05 -13.68
C HIS A 560 -9.78 0.55 -12.31
N MET A 561 -10.27 -0.61 -11.89
CA MET A 561 -9.70 -1.45 -10.83
C MET A 561 -8.69 -2.43 -11.45
N ALA A 562 -7.54 -2.65 -10.80
CA ALA A 562 -6.50 -3.56 -11.29
C ALA A 562 -6.56 -4.94 -10.58
N GLU A 563 -5.82 -5.92 -11.10
CA GLU A 563 -5.57 -7.23 -10.46
C GLU A 563 -6.86 -8.07 -10.20
N LEU A 564 -7.83 -7.91 -11.10
CA LEU A 564 -9.13 -8.62 -11.07
C LEU A 564 -9.19 -9.84 -12.01
N GLY A 565 -8.18 -10.05 -12.86
CA GLY A 565 -8.14 -11.16 -13.81
C GLY A 565 -9.39 -11.24 -14.70
N ALA A 566 -9.88 -12.47 -14.92
CA ALA A 566 -11.03 -12.73 -15.79
C ALA A 566 -12.37 -12.15 -15.29
N ASP A 567 -12.47 -11.77 -14.02
CA ASP A 567 -13.67 -11.18 -13.42
C ASP A 567 -13.76 -9.65 -13.62
N ALA A 568 -12.77 -9.02 -14.26
CA ALA A 568 -12.68 -7.56 -14.40
C ALA A 568 -13.97 -6.92 -14.93
N ASP A 569 -14.51 -7.36 -16.07
CA ASP A 569 -15.75 -6.78 -16.64
C ASP A 569 -16.96 -6.96 -15.72
N ARG A 570 -17.10 -8.14 -15.09
CA ARG A 570 -18.19 -8.42 -14.17
C ARG A 570 -18.15 -7.48 -12.97
N LEU A 571 -17.00 -7.33 -12.34
CA LEU A 571 -16.80 -6.50 -11.16
C LEU A 571 -16.92 -5.00 -11.47
N HIS A 572 -16.52 -4.55 -12.66
CA HIS A 572 -16.78 -3.19 -13.13
C HIS A 572 -18.27 -2.93 -13.41
N ALA A 573 -19.00 -3.92 -13.95
CA ALA A 573 -20.45 -3.82 -14.13
C ALA A 573 -21.20 -3.81 -12.77
N GLU A 574 -20.78 -4.60 -11.79
CA GLU A 574 -21.33 -4.60 -10.42
C GLU A 574 -21.04 -3.27 -9.69
N LEU A 575 -19.84 -2.71 -9.86
CA LEU A 575 -19.52 -1.36 -9.42
C LEU A 575 -20.42 -0.33 -10.10
N GLY A 576 -20.60 -0.41 -11.41
CA GLY A 576 -21.52 0.44 -12.16
C GLY A 576 -22.94 0.39 -11.59
N GLY A 577 -23.48 -0.82 -11.32
CA GLY A 577 -24.75 -0.99 -10.65
C GLY A 577 -24.84 -0.30 -9.28
N THR A 578 -23.76 -0.37 -8.48
CA THR A 578 -23.67 0.33 -7.19
C THR A 578 -23.65 1.85 -7.36
N ILE A 579 -22.94 2.37 -8.37
CA ILE A 579 -22.90 3.80 -8.69
C ILE A 579 -24.27 4.30 -9.19
N GLY A 580 -24.97 3.52 -10.01
CA GLY A 580 -26.31 3.88 -10.49
C GLY A 580 -27.37 3.89 -9.38
N ALA A 581 -27.23 3.02 -8.38
CA ALA A 581 -28.07 3.03 -7.17
C ALA A 581 -27.74 4.18 -6.20
N ALA A 582 -26.56 4.80 -6.32
CA ALA A 582 -26.21 5.99 -5.55
C ALA A 582 -26.81 7.25 -6.18
N GLU A 583 -27.20 8.21 -5.33
CA GLU A 583 -27.83 9.48 -5.74
C GLU A 583 -26.79 10.47 -6.29
N LEU A 584 -26.06 10.08 -7.34
CA LEU A 584 -25.03 10.92 -7.97
C LEU A 584 -25.57 11.73 -9.16
N ASP A 585 -25.07 12.96 -9.33
CA ASP A 585 -25.40 13.80 -10.48
C ASP A 585 -24.63 13.41 -11.74
N LEU A 586 -23.36 13.01 -11.58
CA LEU A 586 -22.43 12.81 -12.70
C LEU A 586 -21.40 11.70 -12.40
N LEU A 587 -21.37 10.70 -13.27
CA LEU A 587 -20.27 9.72 -13.38
C LEU A 587 -19.39 10.04 -14.60
N VAL A 588 -18.08 10.06 -14.39
CA VAL A 588 -17.06 10.23 -15.44
C VAL A 588 -16.17 8.98 -15.42
N GLY A 589 -16.37 8.07 -16.36
CA GLY A 589 -15.51 6.90 -16.55
C GLY A 589 -14.23 7.27 -17.32
N VAL A 590 -13.09 6.69 -16.92
CA VAL A 590 -11.78 6.98 -17.52
C VAL A 590 -10.99 5.70 -17.80
N GLY A 591 -10.59 5.49 -19.06
CA GLY A 591 -9.72 4.38 -19.45
C GLY A 591 -10.42 3.03 -19.63
N ALA A 592 -9.70 1.95 -19.36
CA ALA A 592 -10.22 0.58 -19.48
C ALA A 592 -11.46 0.33 -18.60
N HIS A 593 -12.40 -0.48 -19.09
CA HIS A 593 -13.67 -0.82 -18.41
C HIS A 593 -14.57 0.39 -18.03
N ALA A 594 -14.24 1.61 -18.50
CA ALA A 594 -15.03 2.81 -18.24
C ALA A 594 -16.41 2.73 -18.89
N ASP A 595 -16.48 2.17 -20.10
CA ASP A 595 -17.71 1.84 -20.82
C ASP A 595 -18.58 0.84 -20.05
N VAL A 596 -18.02 -0.30 -19.63
CA VAL A 596 -18.70 -1.33 -18.85
C VAL A 596 -19.30 -0.75 -17.55
N THR A 597 -18.51 0.03 -16.83
CA THR A 597 -18.92 0.69 -15.58
C THR A 597 -20.03 1.71 -15.82
N VAL A 598 -19.86 2.59 -16.82
CA VAL A 598 -20.79 3.68 -17.13
C VAL A 598 -22.12 3.15 -17.68
N GLU A 599 -22.11 2.14 -18.54
CA GLU A 599 -23.34 1.54 -19.05
C GLU A 599 -24.15 0.84 -17.97
N ALA A 600 -23.49 0.14 -17.04
CA ALA A 600 -24.16 -0.50 -15.92
C ALA A 600 -24.76 0.55 -14.96
N ALA A 601 -24.03 1.63 -14.67
CA ALA A 601 -24.55 2.74 -13.87
C ALA A 601 -25.73 3.46 -14.52
N ALA A 602 -25.66 3.74 -15.83
CA ALA A 602 -26.76 4.35 -16.57
C ALA A 602 -28.01 3.46 -16.63
N ARG A 603 -27.83 2.12 -16.64
CA ARG A 603 -28.94 1.15 -16.60
C ARG A 603 -29.56 1.00 -15.21
N ALA A 604 -28.78 1.16 -14.14
CA ALA A 604 -29.25 1.04 -12.76
C ALA A 604 -29.80 2.35 -12.16
N SER A 605 -29.45 3.51 -12.72
CA SER A 605 -29.90 4.82 -12.24
C SER A 605 -31.37 5.12 -12.55
N GLU A 606 -32.19 5.23 -11.51
CA GLU A 606 -33.55 5.75 -11.59
C GLU A 606 -33.61 7.30 -11.60
N ASN A 607 -32.57 7.97 -11.07
CA ASN A 607 -32.55 9.41 -10.78
C ASN A 607 -31.93 10.29 -11.89
N GLY A 608 -31.68 9.73 -13.07
CA GLY A 608 -31.24 10.49 -14.24
C GLY A 608 -29.76 10.90 -14.24
N LEU A 609 -28.90 10.11 -13.57
CA LEU A 609 -27.44 10.20 -13.56
C LEU A 609 -26.88 10.63 -14.91
N LYS A 610 -26.06 11.69 -14.94
CA LYS A 610 -25.33 12.06 -16.16
C LYS A 610 -24.05 11.25 -16.26
N THR A 611 -23.67 10.92 -17.48
CA THR A 611 -22.49 10.11 -17.73
C THR A 611 -21.57 10.73 -18.78
N ARG A 612 -20.27 10.51 -18.61
CA ARG A 612 -19.20 10.81 -19.57
C ARG A 612 -18.18 9.67 -19.55
N ILE A 613 -17.53 9.44 -20.68
CA ILE A 613 -16.43 8.48 -20.82
C ILE A 613 -15.27 9.22 -21.49
N PHE A 614 -14.06 9.04 -20.97
CA PHE A 614 -12.81 9.51 -21.58
C PHE A 614 -11.85 8.32 -21.81
N PRO A 615 -11.12 8.29 -22.93
CA PRO A 615 -10.22 7.18 -23.25
C PRO A 615 -9.02 7.10 -22.30
N ASP A 616 -8.63 8.22 -21.70
CA ASP A 616 -7.50 8.34 -20.77
C ASP A 616 -7.62 9.62 -19.92
N VAL A 617 -6.71 9.77 -18.96
CA VAL A 617 -6.67 10.91 -18.03
C VAL A 617 -6.26 12.23 -18.72
N GLU A 618 -5.54 12.20 -19.83
CA GLU A 618 -5.10 13.40 -20.54
C GLU A 618 -6.27 14.05 -21.30
N VAL A 619 -7.07 13.24 -21.99
CA VAL A 619 -8.31 13.73 -22.63
C VAL A 619 -9.32 14.18 -21.57
N LEU A 620 -9.38 13.54 -20.39
CA LEU A 620 -10.16 14.06 -19.26
C LEU A 620 -9.69 15.47 -18.84
N CYS A 621 -8.40 15.64 -18.54
CA CYS A 621 -7.84 16.91 -18.06
C CYS A 621 -8.19 18.07 -19.00
N ASN A 622 -8.00 17.87 -20.31
CA ASN A 622 -8.34 18.83 -21.37
C ASN A 622 -9.84 19.23 -21.42
N ASN A 623 -10.73 18.53 -20.73
CA ASN A 623 -12.17 18.78 -20.72
C ASN A 623 -12.74 19.16 -19.34
N LEU A 624 -11.96 19.10 -18.24
CA LEU A 624 -12.45 19.32 -16.87
C LEU A 624 -13.22 20.63 -16.70
N GLN A 625 -12.75 21.73 -17.30
CA GLN A 625 -13.38 23.06 -17.23
C GLN A 625 -14.81 23.09 -17.80
N GLN A 626 -15.18 22.16 -18.70
CA GLN A 626 -16.54 22.06 -19.27
C GLN A 626 -17.46 21.15 -18.45
N ILE A 627 -16.88 20.32 -17.58
CA ILE A 627 -17.57 19.26 -16.85
C ILE A 627 -17.91 19.73 -15.43
N VAL A 628 -16.94 20.36 -14.77
CA VAL A 628 -16.97 20.80 -13.38
C VAL A 628 -17.64 22.16 -13.24
N ARG A 629 -18.33 22.36 -12.12
CA ARG A 629 -19.00 23.60 -11.74
C ARG A 629 -18.53 24.03 -10.34
N PRO A 630 -18.67 25.32 -10.00
CA PRO A 630 -18.57 25.76 -8.61
C PRO A 630 -19.49 24.92 -7.71
N ASP A 631 -19.05 24.68 -6.47
CA ASP A 631 -19.75 23.89 -5.44
C ASP A 631 -19.84 22.38 -5.70
N ASP A 632 -19.28 21.84 -6.79
CA ASP A 632 -19.20 20.37 -6.97
C ASP A 632 -18.39 19.69 -5.85
N ILE A 633 -18.84 18.52 -5.42
CA ILE A 633 -18.05 17.55 -4.64
C ILE A 633 -17.60 16.45 -5.60
N ILE A 634 -16.29 16.34 -5.82
CA ILE A 634 -15.69 15.45 -6.80
C ILE A 634 -14.89 14.35 -6.10
N LEU A 635 -15.42 13.13 -6.10
CA LEU A 635 -14.61 11.94 -5.81
C LEU A 635 -13.76 11.59 -7.03
N VAL A 636 -12.47 11.32 -6.82
CA VAL A 636 -11.59 10.76 -7.85
C VAL A 636 -10.98 9.47 -7.33
N LYS A 637 -11.21 8.36 -8.03
CA LYS A 637 -10.73 7.03 -7.61
C LYS A 637 -10.44 6.10 -8.79
N GLY A 638 -9.36 5.34 -8.69
CA GLY A 638 -8.94 4.32 -9.64
C GLY A 638 -7.71 3.56 -9.12
N SER A 639 -7.26 2.56 -9.86
CA SER A 639 -5.96 1.93 -9.64
C SER A 639 -4.84 2.96 -9.82
N ARG A 640 -3.64 2.70 -9.26
CA ARG A 640 -2.51 3.63 -9.48
C ARG A 640 -2.11 3.71 -10.95
N ALA A 641 -2.29 2.63 -11.71
CA ALA A 641 -2.00 2.58 -13.15
C ALA A 641 -2.94 3.48 -13.98
N ALA A 642 -4.08 3.92 -13.44
CA ALA A 642 -4.97 4.87 -14.12
C ALA A 642 -4.42 6.31 -14.17
N GLY A 643 -3.42 6.66 -13.34
CA GLY A 643 -2.77 7.98 -13.36
C GLY A 643 -3.67 9.16 -13.01
N LEU A 644 -4.79 8.91 -12.30
CA LEU A 644 -5.83 9.90 -12.01
C LEU A 644 -5.38 11.02 -11.06
N GLU A 645 -4.22 10.90 -10.41
CA GLU A 645 -3.60 12.02 -9.69
C GLU A 645 -3.41 13.25 -10.60
N ARG A 646 -3.16 13.07 -11.91
CA ARG A 646 -3.08 14.17 -12.89
C ARG A 646 -4.38 14.98 -12.97
N ALA A 647 -5.53 14.33 -12.77
CA ALA A 647 -6.82 15.03 -12.75
C ALA A 647 -7.02 15.83 -11.47
N ILE A 648 -6.44 15.40 -10.32
CA ILE A 648 -6.42 16.20 -9.09
C ILE A 648 -5.59 17.48 -9.32
N ASP A 649 -4.38 17.35 -9.85
CA ASP A 649 -3.49 18.48 -10.12
C ASP A 649 -4.14 19.51 -11.05
N GLU A 650 -4.80 19.06 -12.12
CA GLU A 650 -5.52 19.92 -13.06
C GLU A 650 -6.78 20.56 -12.44
N LEU A 651 -7.54 19.84 -11.61
CA LEU A 651 -8.67 20.41 -10.85
C LEU A 651 -8.20 21.54 -9.92
N VAL A 652 -7.09 21.34 -9.21
CA VAL A 652 -6.50 22.38 -8.35
C VAL A 652 -5.99 23.56 -9.19
N GLY A 653 -5.35 23.30 -10.34
CA GLY A 653 -4.87 24.35 -11.24
C GLY A 653 -5.97 25.19 -11.89
N LEU A 654 -7.13 24.59 -12.20
CA LEU A 654 -8.26 25.26 -12.85
C LEU A 654 -9.19 26.01 -11.89
N PHE A 655 -9.31 25.56 -10.64
CA PHE A 655 -10.33 26.04 -9.70
C PHE A 655 -9.79 26.60 -8.37
N GLY A 656 -8.48 26.49 -8.10
CA GLY A 656 -7.81 26.90 -6.84
C GLY A 656 -7.70 28.41 -6.56
#